data_AF-C9KN47-F1
#
_entry.id   AF-C9KN47-F1
#
_cell.length_a   1.000
_cell.length_b   1.000
_cell.length_c   1.000
_cell.angle_alpha   90.00
_cell.angle_beta   90.00
_cell.angle_gamma   90.00
#
_symmetry.space_group_name_H-M   'P 1'
#
loop_
_entity.id
_entity.type
_entity.pdbx_description
1 polymer ?
#
loop_
_entity_poly.entity_id
_entity_poly.type
_entity_poly.pdbx_seq_one_letter_code
_entity_poly.pdbx_strand_id
1 'polypeptide(L)'
;MKQDTPREDLRAEIEKLGDDAFTRRKNRFKRIRTVLQFLVIAVCLAMLADLFFHLKTYHPYDASSLADSSEDTGFIAISYFGVDRIGDSSTLIGKDLLEEHLQALKDQGYVTITQKDIEDYYQSGKPLPKRALYLMFEDGRRDTAIFADTIMERINYKATMMTYAGVLDYEDPKFLKPKELRDMEESSFWEMGTNGYRLEYINVMDRYGNYIGEINPLRYAMIHPYLGRHYNHYLMDYIRDKDGVPKESYNHMKRRVDYDYEHLRDVYEAQLGYVPHTYVLMHSNTGRFGNNRDISPVNEKWIRDLFVMNFNREGYCFNQRGSSIYDLTRMQPQPYWPVNHLLMRIKYDINQPISFKQGDDRHQQDWDNLKGAAQIKAEKYILTTLPEGEALSRLQSGEDFRDARIRTRLEGNAFGAQKIYFHAANDLSRYDEVSLRNGDLVVTEKTGGAERELYREKLAVILGEKIQSKEEAKREAEVKENEAFARYADSPAEAKEYLSRAQTRQAQPAASVDDGAEPDEAVTSFHARSFHDIDIAFKDDYLTVTVDGKTAVDNILLANTQEGTVLLGAAWKADAWSQRNLADDVYDGVFNKFTVLSNTGKAEKDEKVLFTMQYTGLEYYEQRAKELWETILKWFLTYL
;
A
#
# COMPACT_ATOMS: atom_id res chain seq x y z
N MET A 1 78.88 38.26 19.09
CA MET A 1 78.51 38.56 20.49
C MET A 1 77.19 37.85 20.75
N LYS A 2 77.17 36.89 21.69
CA LYS A 2 75.96 36.19 22.15
C LYS A 2 75.09 37.13 22.99
N GLN A 3 73.76 37.05 22.83
CA GLN A 3 72.73 37.35 23.84
C GLN A 3 71.40 36.81 23.25
N ASP A 4 70.98 35.58 23.58
CA ASP A 4 70.10 35.19 24.72
C ASP A 4 68.71 35.84 24.70
N THR A 5 67.81 35.32 23.85
CA THR A 5 66.35 35.57 23.92
C THR A 5 65.50 34.30 23.75
N PRO A 6 65.63 33.28 24.63
CA PRO A 6 64.53 32.34 24.89
C PRO A 6 64.08 32.29 26.36
N ARG A 7 64.58 33.21 27.21
CA ARG A 7 64.30 33.22 28.67
C ARG A 7 63.16 34.16 29.11
N GLU A 8 62.75 35.12 28.28
CA GLU A 8 61.68 36.07 28.63
C GLU A 8 60.28 35.47 28.48
N ASP A 9 60.05 34.59 27.50
CA ASP A 9 58.73 34.00 27.26
C ASP A 9 58.34 32.99 28.36
N LEU A 10 59.30 32.16 28.80
CA LEU A 10 59.12 31.23 29.92
C LEU A 10 58.94 31.94 31.27
N ARG A 11 59.57 33.10 31.49
CA ARG A 11 59.39 33.88 32.73
C ARG A 11 58.03 34.56 32.79
N ALA A 12 57.54 35.10 31.66
CA ALA A 12 56.21 35.67 31.58
C ALA A 12 55.09 34.61 31.73
N GLU A 13 55.33 33.38 31.27
CA GLU A 13 54.42 32.25 31.52
C GLU A 13 54.43 31.78 32.98
N ILE A 14 55.60 31.77 33.64
CA ILE A 14 55.75 31.41 35.05
C ILE A 14 55.18 32.50 35.99
N GLU A 15 55.37 33.79 35.68
CA GLU A 15 54.74 34.90 36.44
C GLU A 15 53.21 34.90 36.30
N LYS A 16 52.68 34.54 35.12
CA LYS A 16 51.22 34.37 34.92
C LYS A 16 50.63 33.18 35.67
N LEU A 17 51.44 32.17 36.03
CA LEU A 17 51.02 31.06 36.89
C LEU A 17 50.93 31.45 38.37
N GLY A 18 51.63 32.52 38.79
CA GLY A 18 51.63 33.06 40.15
C GLY A 18 50.59 34.16 40.41
N ASP A 19 49.87 34.64 39.40
CA ASP A 19 48.78 35.63 39.56
C ASP A 19 47.45 34.94 39.92
N ASP A 20 47.04 35.10 41.18
CA ASP A 20 45.78 34.57 41.70
C ASP A 20 44.55 35.05 40.92
N ALA A 21 44.59 36.22 40.29
CA ALA A 21 43.47 36.76 39.50
C ALA A 21 43.35 36.04 38.15
N PHE A 22 44.47 35.81 37.47
CA PHE A 22 44.53 35.03 36.23
C PHE A 22 44.09 33.58 36.44
N THR A 23 44.61 32.94 37.50
CA THR A 23 44.26 31.55 37.85
C THR A 23 42.77 31.43 38.23
N ARG A 24 42.20 32.39 38.96
CA ARG A 24 40.76 32.44 39.26
C ARG A 24 39.89 32.60 38.01
N ARG A 25 40.25 33.49 37.08
CA ARG A 25 39.53 33.68 35.81
C ARG A 25 39.59 32.41 34.95
N LYS A 26 40.77 31.80 34.79
CA LYS A 26 40.97 30.54 34.06
C LYS A 26 40.18 29.40 34.69
N ASN A 27 40.16 29.28 36.01
CA ASN A 27 39.38 28.27 36.72
C ASN A 27 37.87 28.51 36.60
N ARG A 28 37.39 29.77 36.57
CA ARG A 28 35.99 30.10 36.29
C ARG A 28 35.59 29.68 34.88
N PHE A 29 36.41 29.98 33.86
CA PHE A 29 36.17 29.53 32.48
C PHE A 29 36.19 28.00 32.36
N LYS A 30 37.14 27.32 33.03
CA LYS A 30 37.15 25.85 33.09
C LYS A 30 35.88 25.29 33.73
N ARG A 31 35.43 25.84 34.86
CA ARG A 31 34.18 25.44 35.52
C ARG A 31 32.96 25.65 34.63
N ILE A 32 32.84 26.82 34.00
CA ILE A 32 31.74 27.12 33.07
C ILE A 32 31.75 26.12 31.90
N ARG A 33 32.91 25.88 31.28
CA ARG A 33 33.06 24.90 30.18
C ARG A 33 32.70 23.49 30.65
N THR A 34 33.16 23.07 31.82
CA THR A 34 32.84 21.75 32.37
C THR A 34 31.35 21.62 32.67
N VAL A 35 30.70 22.64 33.23
CA VAL A 35 29.24 22.65 33.43
C VAL A 35 28.50 22.57 32.09
N LEU A 36 28.91 23.33 31.08
CA LEU A 36 28.34 23.25 29.73
C LEU A 36 28.53 21.86 29.10
N GLN A 37 29.70 21.25 29.26
CA GLN A 37 29.96 19.88 28.80
C GLN A 37 29.05 18.86 29.49
N PHE A 38 28.89 18.95 30.81
CA PHE A 38 27.95 18.09 31.54
C PHE A 38 26.50 18.33 31.12
N LEU A 39 26.12 19.57 30.83
CA LEU A 39 24.78 19.89 30.34
C LEU A 39 24.55 19.30 28.94
N VAL A 40 25.51 19.41 28.03
CA VAL A 40 25.44 18.78 26.70
C VAL A 40 25.35 17.26 26.82
N ILE A 41 26.19 16.63 27.67
CA ILE A 41 26.12 15.19 27.91
C ILE A 41 24.77 14.80 28.51
N ALA A 42 24.25 15.55 29.48
CA ALA A 42 22.93 15.29 30.07
C ALA A 42 21.81 15.43 29.04
N VAL A 43 21.87 16.42 28.14
CA VAL A 43 20.92 16.57 27.02
C VAL A 43 21.05 15.39 26.06
N CYS A 44 22.26 14.97 25.68
CA CYS A 44 22.45 13.80 24.83
C CYS A 44 21.93 12.51 25.50
N LEU A 45 22.18 12.31 26.80
CA LEU A 45 21.66 11.17 27.55
C LEU A 45 20.13 11.21 27.67
N ALA A 46 19.54 12.40 27.87
CA ALA A 46 18.09 12.56 27.88
C ALA A 46 17.48 12.26 26.50
N MET A 47 18.12 12.70 25.41
CA MET A 47 17.69 12.36 24.04
C MET A 47 17.83 10.87 23.75
N LEU A 48 18.91 10.22 24.21
CA LEU A 48 19.05 8.77 24.12
C LEU A 48 17.99 8.05 24.96
N ALA A 49 17.68 8.56 26.15
CA ALA A 49 16.64 7.97 26.99
C ALA A 49 15.26 8.09 26.33
N ASP A 50 14.90 9.25 25.77
CA ASP A 50 13.65 9.46 25.03
C ASP A 50 13.57 8.60 23.75
N LEU A 51 14.72 8.34 23.10
CA LEU A 51 14.77 7.51 21.89
C LEU A 51 14.63 6.00 22.18
N PHE A 52 15.13 5.53 23.33
CA PHE A 52 15.24 4.09 23.64
C PHE A 52 14.28 3.60 24.74
N PHE A 53 13.64 4.49 25.50
CA PHE A 53 12.65 4.11 26.51
C PHE A 53 11.27 4.64 26.12
N HIS A 54 10.27 3.74 26.10
CA HIS A 54 8.85 4.07 25.93
C HIS A 54 8.33 4.82 27.17
N LEU A 55 8.60 6.13 27.24
CA LEU A 55 8.17 6.97 28.36
C LEU A 55 6.70 7.38 28.25
N LYS A 56 6.10 7.25 27.07
CA LYS A 56 4.69 7.53 26.81
C LYS A 56 3.88 6.26 27.01
N THR A 57 2.67 6.43 27.51
CA THR A 57 1.68 5.36 27.60
C THR A 57 0.44 5.77 26.81
N TYR A 58 -0.26 4.78 26.28
CA TYR A 58 -1.49 5.01 25.56
C TYR A 58 -2.53 5.63 26.49
N HIS A 59 -3.15 6.71 26.02
CA HIS A 59 -4.26 7.34 26.70
C HIS A 59 -5.57 6.95 26.00
N PRO A 60 -6.49 6.23 26.67
CA PRO A 60 -7.80 5.90 26.12
C PRO A 60 -8.61 7.14 25.73
N TYR A 61 -9.62 6.93 24.88
CA TYR A 61 -10.53 8.00 24.47
C TYR A 61 -11.28 8.62 25.67
N ASP A 62 -11.60 9.92 25.55
CA ASP A 62 -12.33 10.64 26.59
C ASP A 62 -13.82 10.29 26.60
N ALA A 63 -14.46 10.34 27.78
CA ALA A 63 -15.90 10.14 27.92
C ALA A 63 -16.74 11.14 27.11
N SER A 64 -16.20 12.33 26.82
CA SER A 64 -16.83 13.34 25.96
C SER A 64 -16.91 12.94 24.48
N SER A 65 -16.11 11.96 24.04
CA SER A 65 -16.13 11.44 22.67
C SER A 65 -17.20 10.36 22.44
N LEU A 66 -17.81 9.84 23.51
CA LEU A 66 -18.83 8.81 23.46
C LEU A 66 -20.04 9.27 22.66
N ALA A 67 -20.60 8.35 21.87
CA ALA A 67 -21.92 8.53 21.29
C ALA A 67 -22.99 8.55 22.39
N ASP A 68 -24.08 9.27 22.13
CA ASP A 68 -25.25 9.21 23.01
C ASP A 68 -25.80 7.79 23.01
N SER A 69 -26.26 7.28 24.15
CA SER A 69 -26.75 5.89 24.26
C SER A 69 -27.92 5.54 23.33
N SER A 70 -28.59 6.56 22.75
CA SER A 70 -29.64 6.41 21.75
C SER A 70 -29.14 6.31 20.31
N GLU A 71 -27.87 6.60 20.04
CA GLU A 71 -27.25 6.57 18.71
C GLU A 71 -26.19 5.45 18.65
N ASP A 72 -26.40 4.46 17.78
CA ASP A 72 -25.39 3.44 17.51
C ASP A 72 -24.50 3.89 16.34
N THR A 73 -23.34 4.44 16.66
CA THR A 73 -22.36 4.90 15.65
C THR A 73 -21.42 3.80 15.18
N GLY A 74 -21.48 2.60 15.78
CA GLY A 74 -20.60 1.48 15.45
C GLY A 74 -19.10 1.81 15.57
N PHE A 75 -18.29 1.08 14.81
CA PHE A 75 -16.85 1.34 14.65
C PHE A 75 -16.38 0.94 13.25
N ILE A 76 -15.28 1.53 12.81
CA ILE A 76 -14.56 1.07 11.61
C ILE A 76 -13.40 0.16 12.00
N ALA A 77 -13.12 -0.87 11.21
CA ALA A 77 -11.94 -1.71 11.35
C ALA A 77 -11.04 -1.60 10.12
N ILE A 78 -9.77 -1.26 10.34
CA ILE A 78 -8.74 -1.11 9.31
C ILE A 78 -7.60 -2.08 9.61
N SER A 79 -7.21 -2.88 8.61
CA SER A 79 -6.13 -3.84 8.68
C SER A 79 -5.03 -3.49 7.68
N TYR A 80 -3.77 -3.41 8.11
CA TYR A 80 -2.63 -3.32 7.20
C TYR A 80 -1.88 -4.66 7.19
N PHE A 81 -1.45 -5.17 6.04
CA PHE A 81 -0.63 -6.38 5.98
C PHE A 81 0.66 -6.26 6.79
N GLY A 82 1.33 -5.11 6.66
CA GLY A 82 2.54 -4.80 7.38
C GLY A 82 3.15 -3.51 6.85
N VAL A 83 4.22 -3.06 7.51
CA VAL A 83 4.82 -1.76 7.25
C VAL A 83 6.29 -1.95 6.90
N ASP A 84 6.73 -1.27 5.86
CA ASP A 84 8.14 -1.17 5.51
C ASP A 84 8.61 0.30 5.56
N ARG A 85 9.90 0.53 5.31
CA ARG A 85 10.49 1.86 5.44
C ARG A 85 10.01 2.83 4.37
N ILE A 86 9.85 2.37 3.12
CA ILE A 86 9.73 3.23 1.92
C ILE A 86 8.38 3.08 1.22
N GLY A 87 7.84 1.86 1.14
CA GLY A 87 6.60 1.50 0.45
C GLY A 87 6.82 0.95 -0.96
N ASP A 88 7.99 0.37 -1.23
CA ASP A 88 8.35 -0.17 -2.55
C ASP A 88 7.89 -1.61 -2.76
N SER A 89 7.43 -2.28 -1.71
CA SER A 89 6.85 -3.61 -1.84
C SER A 89 5.41 -3.53 -2.36
N SER A 90 5.01 -4.50 -3.17
CA SER A 90 3.62 -4.59 -3.66
C SER A 90 2.61 -4.94 -2.57
N THR A 91 3.03 -5.12 -1.31
CA THR A 91 2.22 -5.68 -0.22
C THR A 91 2.30 -4.92 1.10
N LEU A 92 3.41 -4.25 1.42
CA LEU A 92 3.60 -3.52 2.68
C LEU A 92 3.52 -2.01 2.45
N ILE A 93 2.81 -1.32 3.33
CA ILE A 93 2.68 0.14 3.25
C ILE A 93 3.97 0.80 3.74
N GLY A 94 4.42 1.85 3.03
CA GLY A 94 5.54 2.66 3.50
C GLY A 94 5.19 3.45 4.76
N LYS A 95 6.14 3.54 5.70
CA LYS A 95 5.98 4.26 6.98
C LYS A 95 5.32 5.63 6.83
N ASP A 96 5.76 6.43 5.87
CA ASP A 96 5.29 7.81 5.72
C ASP A 96 3.85 7.86 5.20
N LEU A 97 3.46 6.95 4.30
CA LEU A 97 2.08 6.86 3.82
C LEU A 97 1.15 6.33 4.91
N LEU A 98 1.61 5.37 5.73
CA LEU A 98 0.86 4.93 6.92
C LEU A 98 0.63 6.10 7.89
N GLU A 99 1.66 6.88 8.18
CA GLU A 99 1.54 8.06 9.03
C GLU A 99 0.52 9.06 8.45
N GLU A 100 0.56 9.30 7.14
CA GLU A 100 -0.43 10.16 6.47
C GLU A 100 -1.86 9.62 6.58
N HIS A 101 -2.07 8.31 6.43
CA HIS A 101 -3.37 7.67 6.62
C HIS A 101 -3.88 7.87 8.04
N LEU A 102 -3.08 7.51 9.03
CA LEU A 102 -3.50 7.56 10.43
C LEU A 102 -3.70 8.99 10.93
N GLN A 103 -2.86 9.93 10.48
CA GLN A 103 -3.05 11.35 10.78
C GLN A 103 -4.35 11.87 10.16
N ALA A 104 -4.65 11.50 8.91
CA ALA A 104 -5.90 11.90 8.28
C ALA A 104 -7.13 11.36 9.03
N LEU A 105 -7.09 10.11 9.52
CA LEU A 105 -8.14 9.57 10.38
C LEU A 105 -8.26 10.37 11.68
N LYS A 106 -7.14 10.72 12.31
CA LYS A 106 -7.12 11.52 13.53
C LYS A 106 -7.72 12.91 13.30
N ASP A 107 -7.43 13.53 12.17
CA ASP A 107 -7.98 14.83 11.76
C ASP A 107 -9.50 14.77 11.50
N GLN A 108 -10.04 13.61 11.11
CA GLN A 108 -11.50 13.37 11.08
C GLN A 108 -12.12 13.13 12.48
N GLY A 109 -11.29 13.09 13.53
CA GLY A 109 -11.70 12.82 14.90
C GLY A 109 -11.78 11.34 15.26
N TYR A 110 -11.22 10.43 14.45
CA TYR A 110 -11.15 9.02 14.85
C TYR A 110 -10.26 8.83 16.08
N VAL A 111 -10.75 8.00 16.99
CA VAL A 111 -10.01 7.54 18.17
C VAL A 111 -10.00 6.02 18.17
N THR A 112 -8.89 5.45 18.62
CA THR A 112 -8.74 4.00 18.66
C THR A 112 -9.51 3.40 19.83
N ILE A 113 -10.09 2.22 19.61
CA ILE A 113 -10.77 1.42 20.62
C ILE A 113 -10.03 0.11 20.86
N THR A 114 -10.20 -0.46 22.05
CA THR A 114 -9.56 -1.73 22.43
C THR A 114 -10.42 -2.94 22.07
N GLN A 115 -9.82 -4.14 22.11
CA GLN A 115 -10.57 -5.40 21.99
C GLN A 115 -11.67 -5.51 23.05
N LYS A 116 -11.40 -5.03 24.27
CA LYS A 116 -12.37 -5.00 25.38
C LYS A 116 -13.52 -4.04 25.12
N ASP A 117 -13.28 -2.90 24.47
CA ASP A 117 -14.34 -1.97 24.10
C ASP A 117 -15.29 -2.59 23.07
N ILE A 118 -14.78 -3.35 22.11
CA ILE A 118 -15.60 -4.09 21.14
C ILE A 118 -16.43 -5.16 21.85
N GLU A 119 -15.81 -5.92 22.76
CA GLU A 119 -16.52 -6.91 23.58
C GLU A 119 -17.67 -6.26 24.38
N ASP A 120 -17.37 -5.20 25.14
CA ASP A 120 -18.35 -4.48 25.94
C ASP A 120 -19.45 -3.86 25.10
N TYR A 121 -19.09 -3.35 23.92
CA TYR A 121 -20.06 -2.88 22.94
C TYR A 121 -21.03 -4.02 22.63
N TYR A 122 -20.60 -5.15 22.08
CA TYR A 122 -21.54 -6.22 21.71
C TYR A 122 -22.28 -6.86 22.89
N GLN A 123 -21.59 -7.14 24.00
CA GLN A 123 -22.15 -7.92 25.11
C GLN A 123 -22.99 -7.08 26.09
N SER A 124 -22.56 -5.85 26.40
CA SER A 124 -23.10 -5.09 27.53
C SER A 124 -23.93 -3.86 27.14
N GLY A 125 -23.95 -3.47 25.87
CA GLY A 125 -24.66 -2.24 25.49
C GLY A 125 -23.81 -0.98 25.61
N LYS A 126 -22.54 -1.08 26.00
CA LYS A 126 -21.68 0.09 26.21
C LYS A 126 -21.53 0.89 24.91
N PRO A 127 -21.75 2.22 24.93
CA PRO A 127 -21.55 3.06 23.75
C PRO A 127 -20.05 3.17 23.42
N LEU A 128 -19.75 3.31 22.13
CA LEU A 128 -18.41 3.60 21.62
C LEU A 128 -18.27 5.11 21.33
N PRO A 129 -17.03 5.61 21.13
CA PRO A 129 -16.82 6.93 20.58
C PRO A 129 -17.51 7.12 19.22
N LYS A 130 -17.97 8.35 18.93
CA LYS A 130 -18.67 8.68 17.67
C LYS A 130 -17.87 8.32 16.41
N ARG A 131 -16.54 8.34 16.51
CA ARG A 131 -15.58 7.96 15.47
C ARG A 131 -14.63 6.89 16.00
N ALA A 132 -15.18 5.72 16.32
CA ALA A 132 -14.39 4.60 16.83
C ALA A 132 -13.63 3.87 15.71
N LEU A 133 -12.34 3.62 15.93
CA LEU A 133 -11.44 2.92 15.02
C LEU A 133 -10.79 1.71 15.72
N TYR A 134 -10.96 0.53 15.14
CA TYR A 134 -10.15 -0.64 15.48
C TYR A 134 -9.05 -0.81 14.44
N LEU A 135 -7.79 -0.72 14.86
CA LEU A 135 -6.62 -0.76 13.99
C LEU A 135 -5.88 -2.08 14.21
N MET A 136 -5.54 -2.77 13.12
CA MET A 136 -4.77 -4.02 13.18
C MET A 136 -3.67 -4.07 12.12
N PHE A 137 -2.62 -4.84 12.43
CA PHE A 137 -1.53 -5.17 11.52
C PHE A 137 -1.36 -6.68 11.46
N GLU A 138 -1.28 -7.25 10.26
CA GLU A 138 -1.27 -8.70 10.06
C GLU A 138 0.15 -9.32 10.07
N ASP A 139 0.20 -10.66 10.06
CA ASP A 139 1.40 -11.49 9.93
C ASP A 139 2.42 -11.47 11.09
N GLY A 140 2.34 -10.54 12.05
CA GLY A 140 3.21 -10.54 13.24
C GLY A 140 4.65 -10.12 12.92
N ARG A 141 4.83 -9.27 11.92
CA ARG A 141 6.14 -8.96 11.36
C ARG A 141 6.95 -8.00 12.23
N ARG A 142 8.27 -8.23 12.30
CA ARG A 142 9.19 -7.36 13.06
C ARG A 142 9.35 -5.97 12.45
N ASP A 143 9.38 -5.86 11.12
CA ASP A 143 9.45 -4.56 10.42
C ASP A 143 8.26 -3.66 10.77
N THR A 144 7.08 -4.24 10.87
CA THR A 144 5.85 -3.55 11.24
C THR A 144 5.95 -2.94 12.62
N ALA A 145 6.42 -3.70 13.61
CA ALA A 145 6.67 -3.16 14.95
C ALA A 145 7.66 -1.99 14.90
N ILE A 146 8.80 -2.15 14.22
CA ILE A 146 9.85 -1.12 14.14
C ILE A 146 9.33 0.19 13.53
N PHE A 147 8.51 0.12 12.48
CA PHE A 147 8.10 1.31 11.74
C PHE A 147 6.78 1.93 12.22
N ALA A 148 5.85 1.12 12.75
CA ALA A 148 4.55 1.59 13.21
C ALA A 148 4.56 2.08 14.67
N ASP A 149 5.41 1.52 15.54
CA ASP A 149 5.37 1.79 16.98
C ASP A 149 5.55 3.28 17.32
N THR A 150 6.59 3.92 16.77
CA THR A 150 6.78 5.38 16.95
C THR A 150 5.62 6.20 16.40
N ILE A 151 4.93 5.73 15.36
CA ILE A 151 3.74 6.40 14.84
C ILE A 151 2.62 6.32 15.86
N MET A 152 2.34 5.11 16.38
CA MET A 152 1.31 4.86 17.40
C MET A 152 1.47 5.77 18.61
N GLU A 153 2.70 5.85 19.15
CA GLU A 153 3.00 6.69 20.31
C GLU A 153 2.75 8.17 20.05
N ARG A 154 3.20 8.67 18.89
CA ARG A 154 3.11 10.10 18.55
C ARG A 154 1.67 10.53 18.30
N ILE A 155 0.86 9.69 17.67
CA ILE A 155 -0.54 10.01 17.38
C ILE A 155 -1.50 9.54 18.48
N ASN A 156 -1.01 8.81 19.49
CA ASN A 156 -1.80 8.19 20.56
C ASN A 156 -2.87 7.22 20.04
N TYR A 157 -2.46 6.33 19.14
CA TYR A 157 -3.31 5.25 18.63
C TYR A 157 -2.89 3.91 19.23
N LYS A 158 -3.88 3.08 19.53
CA LYS A 158 -3.71 1.69 19.94
C LYS A 158 -4.04 0.77 18.76
N ALA A 159 -3.24 -0.27 18.57
CA ALA A 159 -3.40 -1.22 17.49
C ALA A 159 -3.30 -2.67 17.99
N THR A 160 -3.76 -3.62 17.17
CA THR A 160 -3.58 -5.06 17.42
C THR A 160 -2.57 -5.66 16.46
N MET A 161 -1.57 -6.36 16.98
CA MET A 161 -0.63 -7.16 16.19
C MET A 161 -1.20 -8.57 16.01
N MET A 162 -1.61 -8.92 14.79
CA MET A 162 -2.12 -10.25 14.47
C MET A 162 -0.94 -11.17 14.12
N THR A 163 -0.85 -12.33 14.75
CA THR A 163 0.30 -13.25 14.61
C THR A 163 -0.14 -14.64 14.16
N TYR A 164 0.78 -15.45 13.64
CA TYR A 164 0.57 -16.89 13.48
C TYR A 164 1.25 -17.66 14.61
N ALA A 165 0.52 -18.53 15.32
CA ALA A 165 1.10 -19.31 16.42
C ALA A 165 2.29 -20.17 15.97
N GLY A 166 2.19 -20.84 14.83
CA GLY A 166 3.26 -21.71 14.32
C GLY A 166 4.56 -20.98 14.00
N VAL A 167 4.53 -19.66 13.81
CA VAL A 167 5.75 -18.85 13.65
C VAL A 167 6.48 -18.68 14.99
N LEU A 168 5.77 -18.75 16.12
CA LEU A 168 6.37 -18.64 17.46
C LEU A 168 7.17 -19.90 17.84
N ASP A 169 6.93 -21.02 17.16
CA ASP A 169 7.68 -22.28 17.37
C ASP A 169 9.03 -22.29 16.65
N TYR A 170 9.24 -21.44 15.64
CA TYR A 170 10.46 -21.41 14.83
C TYR A 170 11.16 -20.05 14.87
N GLU A 171 12.49 -20.07 14.86
CA GLU A 171 13.34 -18.86 14.97
C GLU A 171 13.47 -18.11 13.62
N ASP A 172 12.36 -17.62 13.06
CA ASP A 172 12.38 -16.79 11.85
C ASP A 172 12.61 -15.30 12.20
N PRO A 173 13.73 -14.69 11.76
CA PRO A 173 14.06 -13.30 12.03
C PRO A 173 13.18 -12.28 11.29
N LYS A 174 12.19 -12.70 10.51
CA LYS A 174 11.20 -11.82 9.90
C LYS A 174 10.07 -11.44 10.86
N PHE A 175 9.78 -12.31 11.83
CA PHE A 175 8.62 -12.21 12.70
C PHE A 175 9.00 -11.94 14.15
N LEU A 176 8.04 -11.40 14.90
CA LEU A 176 8.20 -11.08 16.32
C LEU A 176 8.26 -12.36 17.16
N LYS A 177 9.16 -12.35 18.14
CA LYS A 177 9.32 -13.41 19.14
C LYS A 177 8.37 -13.21 20.32
N PRO A 178 8.05 -14.27 21.09
CA PRO A 178 7.18 -14.15 22.26
C PRO A 178 7.58 -13.06 23.26
N LYS A 179 8.89 -12.85 23.48
CA LYS A 179 9.36 -11.75 24.33
C LYS A 179 9.05 -10.38 23.74
N GLU A 180 9.29 -10.18 22.45
CA GLU A 180 9.04 -8.91 21.77
C GLU A 180 7.53 -8.59 21.77
N LEU A 181 6.67 -9.60 21.59
CA LEU A 181 5.22 -9.44 21.68
C LEU A 181 4.79 -8.95 23.08
N ARG A 182 5.31 -9.56 24.15
CA ARG A 182 5.04 -9.09 25.52
C ARG A 182 5.55 -7.67 25.77
N ASP A 183 6.76 -7.36 25.32
CA ASP A 183 7.35 -6.03 25.46
C ASP A 183 6.48 -4.97 24.73
N MET A 184 5.86 -5.32 23.59
CA MET A 184 4.91 -4.47 22.87
C MET A 184 3.58 -4.27 23.62
N GLU A 185 3.03 -5.31 24.26
CA GLU A 185 1.83 -5.15 25.11
C GLU A 185 2.12 -4.25 26.33
N GLU A 186 3.30 -4.42 26.93
CA GLU A 186 3.77 -3.60 28.05
C GLU A 186 3.94 -2.12 27.68
N SER A 187 4.21 -1.81 26.39
CA SER A 187 4.23 -0.41 25.90
C SER A 187 2.85 0.26 25.93
N SER A 188 1.78 -0.50 26.17
CA SER A 188 0.37 -0.10 26.21
C SER A 188 -0.27 0.31 24.88
N PHE A 189 0.50 0.49 23.81
CA PHE A 189 0.00 0.85 22.47
C PHE A 189 -0.43 -0.36 21.62
N TRP A 190 -0.16 -1.58 22.08
CA TRP A 190 -0.47 -2.80 21.35
C TRP A 190 -1.35 -3.76 22.15
N GLU A 191 -2.17 -4.52 21.44
CA GLU A 191 -2.81 -5.75 21.89
C GLU A 191 -2.42 -6.90 20.94
N MET A 192 -2.55 -8.14 21.38
CA MET A 192 -2.27 -9.30 20.53
C MET A 192 -3.55 -9.86 19.91
N GLY A 193 -3.43 -10.28 18.65
CA GLY A 193 -4.45 -11.04 17.91
C GLY A 193 -3.81 -12.21 17.17
N THR A 194 -4.63 -13.03 16.53
CA THR A 194 -4.15 -14.17 15.73
C THR A 194 -4.74 -14.23 14.33
N ASN A 195 -3.89 -14.53 13.35
CA ASN A 195 -4.28 -14.94 11.99
C ASN A 195 -4.44 -16.47 11.89
N GLY A 196 -4.23 -17.22 12.98
CA GLY A 196 -4.36 -18.67 13.03
C GLY A 196 -3.06 -19.36 13.43
N TYR A 197 -2.99 -20.67 13.21
CA TYR A 197 -1.76 -21.42 13.49
C TYR A 197 -0.73 -21.21 12.38
N ARG A 198 -1.16 -21.25 11.13
CA ARG A 198 -0.29 -21.18 9.95
C ARG A 198 -0.99 -20.47 8.78
N LEU A 199 -0.18 -19.99 7.84
CA LEU A 199 -0.63 -19.66 6.49
C LEU A 199 -0.20 -20.79 5.55
N GLU A 200 -1.12 -21.67 5.17
CA GLU A 200 -0.86 -22.75 4.22
C GLU A 200 -1.96 -22.82 3.15
N TYR A 201 -1.55 -23.14 1.92
CA TYR A 201 -2.42 -23.22 0.77
C TYR A 201 -2.62 -24.69 0.38
N ILE A 202 -3.87 -25.07 0.11
CA ILE A 202 -4.27 -26.40 -0.35
C ILE A 202 -4.99 -26.29 -1.69
N ASN A 203 -4.98 -27.40 -2.44
CA ASN A 203 -5.66 -27.53 -3.72
C ASN A 203 -5.20 -26.47 -4.74
N VAL A 204 -3.92 -26.12 -4.73
CA VAL A 204 -3.39 -25.06 -5.58
C VAL A 204 -3.32 -25.52 -7.03
N MET A 205 -3.88 -24.69 -7.91
CA MET A 205 -3.73 -24.79 -9.36
C MET A 205 -3.13 -23.52 -9.93
N ASP A 206 -2.23 -23.67 -10.89
CA ASP A 206 -1.76 -22.54 -11.69
C ASP A 206 -2.85 -22.06 -12.67
N ARG A 207 -2.65 -20.90 -13.30
CA ARG A 207 -3.59 -20.35 -14.28
C ARG A 207 -3.64 -21.13 -15.61
N TYR A 208 -2.80 -22.15 -15.78
CA TYR A 208 -2.72 -23.01 -16.96
C TYR A 208 -3.33 -24.41 -16.73
N GLY A 209 -3.94 -24.63 -15.56
CA GLY A 209 -4.63 -25.85 -15.19
C GLY A 209 -3.74 -26.95 -14.61
N ASN A 210 -2.50 -26.66 -14.26
CA ASN A 210 -1.62 -27.62 -13.60
C ASN A 210 -1.93 -27.68 -12.10
N TYR A 211 -2.09 -28.89 -11.58
CA TYR A 211 -2.30 -29.14 -10.16
C TYR A 211 -0.97 -29.18 -9.41
N ILE A 212 -0.77 -28.23 -8.51
CA ILE A 212 0.44 -28.08 -7.69
C ILE A 212 0.27 -28.77 -6.32
N GLY A 213 -0.95 -28.74 -5.78
CA GLY A 213 -1.28 -29.37 -4.50
C GLY A 213 -1.12 -28.45 -3.30
N GLU A 214 -0.48 -28.94 -2.24
CA GLU A 214 -0.32 -28.22 -0.98
C GLU A 214 1.02 -27.45 -0.96
N ILE A 215 1.00 -26.15 -0.65
CA ILE A 215 2.19 -25.30 -0.60
C ILE A 215 2.20 -24.37 0.61
N ASN A 216 3.40 -24.06 1.09
CA ASN A 216 3.65 -23.08 2.14
C ASN A 216 3.88 -21.67 1.55
N PRO A 217 3.97 -20.61 2.38
CA PRO A 217 4.13 -19.23 1.91
C PRO A 217 5.41 -19.00 1.11
N LEU A 218 6.48 -19.75 1.40
CA LEU A 218 7.77 -19.61 0.71
C LEU A 218 7.69 -20.15 -0.73
N ARG A 219 7.04 -21.30 -0.94
CA ARG A 219 6.76 -21.82 -2.28
C ARG A 219 5.77 -20.92 -3.02
N TYR A 220 4.71 -20.48 -2.35
CA TYR A 220 3.74 -19.54 -2.92
C TYR A 220 4.43 -18.29 -3.45
N ALA A 221 5.31 -17.65 -2.67
CA ALA A 221 6.03 -16.44 -3.08
C ALA A 221 6.82 -16.62 -4.39
N MET A 222 7.39 -17.81 -4.65
CA MET A 222 8.15 -18.09 -5.87
C MET A 222 7.29 -18.32 -7.11
N ILE A 223 6.06 -18.80 -6.95
CA ILE A 223 5.22 -19.24 -8.07
C ILE A 223 3.95 -18.39 -8.26
N HIS A 224 3.64 -17.49 -7.32
CA HIS A 224 2.44 -16.63 -7.36
C HIS A 224 2.20 -15.89 -8.69
N PRO A 225 3.21 -15.47 -9.50
CA PRO A 225 2.93 -14.81 -10.77
C PRO A 225 2.23 -15.72 -11.79
N TYR A 226 2.33 -17.04 -11.62
CA TYR A 226 1.71 -18.05 -12.46
C TYR A 226 0.41 -18.60 -11.85
N LEU A 227 0.10 -18.24 -10.60
CA LEU A 227 -1.11 -18.71 -9.93
C LEU A 227 -2.31 -17.89 -10.37
N GLY A 228 -3.44 -18.58 -10.54
CA GLY A 228 -4.75 -17.94 -10.53
C GLY A 228 -5.23 -17.75 -9.08
N ARG A 229 -6.56 -17.69 -8.90
CA ARG A 229 -7.21 -17.73 -7.58
C ARG A 229 -7.76 -19.11 -7.23
N HIS A 230 -7.28 -20.15 -7.90
CA HIS A 230 -7.69 -21.52 -7.68
C HIS A 230 -6.84 -22.18 -6.59
N TYR A 231 -7.10 -21.81 -5.35
CA TYR A 231 -6.53 -22.41 -4.15
C TYR A 231 -7.45 -22.15 -2.95
N ASN A 232 -7.22 -22.85 -1.85
CA ASN A 232 -7.89 -22.59 -0.58
C ASN A 232 -6.85 -22.45 0.54
N HIS A 233 -7.21 -21.74 1.61
CA HIS A 233 -6.47 -21.81 2.85
C HIS A 233 -6.71 -23.17 3.55
N TYR A 234 -5.71 -23.65 4.30
CA TYR A 234 -5.69 -24.96 4.96
C TYR A 234 -6.97 -25.29 5.74
N LEU A 235 -7.55 -24.29 6.41
CA LEU A 235 -8.75 -24.45 7.23
C LEU A 235 -10.08 -24.37 6.47
N MET A 236 -10.08 -24.25 5.15
CA MET A 236 -11.27 -23.81 4.40
C MET A 236 -11.93 -24.89 3.55
N ASP A 237 -11.19 -25.89 3.08
CA ASP A 237 -11.71 -26.99 2.25
C ASP A 237 -11.07 -28.34 2.60
N TYR A 238 -11.64 -29.42 2.06
CA TYR A 238 -10.99 -30.72 2.04
C TYR A 238 -9.70 -30.64 1.23
N ILE A 239 -8.70 -31.43 1.62
CA ILE A 239 -7.56 -31.71 0.73
C ILE A 239 -8.05 -32.58 -0.43
N ARG A 240 -7.79 -32.14 -1.67
CA ARG A 240 -8.28 -32.76 -2.90
C ARG A 240 -7.14 -33.23 -3.78
N ASP A 241 -7.44 -34.07 -4.76
CA ASP A 241 -6.51 -34.38 -5.85
C ASP A 241 -6.72 -33.43 -7.05
N LYS A 242 -5.97 -33.68 -8.12
CA LYS A 242 -6.02 -32.92 -9.37
C LYS A 242 -7.40 -32.91 -10.04
N ASP A 243 -8.25 -33.89 -9.75
CA ASP A 243 -9.59 -34.05 -10.32
C ASP A 243 -10.66 -33.48 -9.37
N GLY A 244 -10.25 -32.84 -8.27
CA GLY A 244 -11.12 -32.22 -7.28
C GLY A 244 -11.73 -33.20 -6.28
N VAL A 245 -11.30 -34.46 -6.28
CA VAL A 245 -11.82 -35.51 -5.39
C VAL A 245 -11.16 -35.39 -4.01
N PRO A 246 -11.91 -35.37 -2.90
CA PRO A 246 -11.33 -35.37 -1.57
C PRO A 246 -10.39 -36.56 -1.32
N LYS A 247 -9.15 -36.27 -0.91
CA LYS A 247 -8.14 -37.25 -0.46
C LYS A 247 -8.34 -37.67 1.00
N GLU A 248 -9.22 -36.98 1.72
CA GLU A 248 -9.49 -37.22 3.13
C GLU A 248 -10.97 -37.50 3.39
N SER A 249 -11.26 -38.32 4.40
CA SER A 249 -12.63 -38.53 4.88
C SER A 249 -13.07 -37.35 5.76
N TYR A 250 -14.38 -37.21 6.01
CA TYR A 250 -14.90 -36.24 6.98
C TYR A 250 -14.18 -36.32 8.34
N ASN A 251 -13.92 -37.53 8.86
CA ASN A 251 -13.22 -37.72 10.13
C ASN A 251 -11.71 -37.39 10.06
N HIS A 252 -11.09 -37.46 8.89
CA HIS A 252 -9.70 -37.00 8.70
C HIS A 252 -9.65 -35.47 8.61
N MET A 253 -10.53 -34.86 7.82
CA MET A 253 -10.71 -33.41 7.74
C MET A 253 -10.96 -32.82 9.13
N LYS A 254 -11.91 -33.38 9.88
CA LYS A 254 -12.24 -32.88 11.22
C LYS A 254 -11.03 -32.92 12.14
N ARG A 255 -10.31 -34.04 12.18
CA ARG A 255 -9.07 -34.19 12.98
C ARG A 255 -8.00 -33.20 12.57
N ARG A 256 -7.84 -32.93 11.28
CA ARG A 256 -6.88 -31.96 10.75
C ARG A 256 -7.21 -30.53 11.19
N VAL A 257 -8.47 -30.13 11.09
CA VAL A 257 -8.94 -28.82 11.53
C VAL A 257 -8.86 -28.69 13.05
N ASP A 258 -9.32 -29.70 13.80
CA ASP A 258 -9.20 -29.73 15.27
C ASP A 258 -7.74 -29.59 15.71
N TYR A 259 -6.84 -30.36 15.10
CA TYR A 259 -5.41 -30.33 15.40
C TYR A 259 -4.82 -28.93 15.25
N ASP A 260 -5.21 -28.19 14.21
CA ASP A 260 -4.68 -26.85 13.94
C ASP A 260 -5.07 -25.84 15.04
N TYR A 261 -6.33 -25.86 15.51
CA TYR A 261 -6.78 -25.02 16.61
C TYR A 261 -6.23 -25.47 17.97
N GLU A 262 -6.08 -26.78 18.19
CA GLU A 262 -5.45 -27.30 19.41
C GLU A 262 -4.00 -26.83 19.50
N HIS A 263 -3.24 -26.92 18.41
CA HIS A 263 -1.84 -26.47 18.38
C HIS A 263 -1.74 -24.95 18.49
N LEU A 264 -2.66 -24.20 17.87
CA LEU A 264 -2.77 -22.76 18.07
C LEU A 264 -2.89 -22.42 19.55
N ARG A 265 -3.86 -23.03 20.23
CA ARG A 265 -4.10 -22.81 21.66
C ARG A 265 -2.84 -23.15 22.46
N ASP A 266 -2.32 -24.36 22.29
CA ASP A 266 -1.23 -24.89 23.10
C ASP A 266 0.05 -24.03 22.95
N VAL A 267 0.36 -23.58 21.73
CA VAL A 267 1.51 -22.70 21.47
C VAL A 267 1.32 -21.33 22.12
N TYR A 268 0.16 -20.69 21.96
CA TYR A 268 -0.05 -19.39 22.61
C TYR A 268 -0.09 -19.48 24.14
N GLU A 269 -0.73 -20.50 24.70
CA GLU A 269 -0.71 -20.73 26.15
C GLU A 269 0.71 -20.97 26.67
N ALA A 270 1.54 -21.73 25.94
CA ALA A 270 2.92 -21.97 26.32
C ALA A 270 3.82 -20.72 26.16
N GLN A 271 3.66 -19.98 25.07
CA GLN A 271 4.57 -18.89 24.69
C GLN A 271 4.17 -17.54 25.27
N LEU A 272 2.87 -17.23 25.35
CA LEU A 272 2.32 -15.95 25.84
C LEU A 272 1.55 -16.07 27.16
N GLY A 273 1.10 -17.27 27.53
CA GLY A 273 0.30 -17.50 28.74
C GLY A 273 -1.21 -17.35 28.56
N TYR A 274 -1.66 -17.02 27.36
CA TYR A 274 -3.07 -16.87 26.99
C TYR A 274 -3.25 -17.00 25.47
N VAL A 275 -4.48 -17.29 25.02
CA VAL A 275 -4.84 -17.25 23.59
C VAL A 275 -5.32 -15.85 23.23
N PRO A 276 -4.77 -15.18 22.19
CA PRO A 276 -5.25 -13.87 21.73
C PRO A 276 -6.76 -13.84 21.46
N HIS A 277 -7.46 -12.81 21.91
CA HIS A 277 -8.94 -12.78 21.89
C HIS A 277 -9.54 -12.48 20.50
N THR A 278 -8.78 -11.84 19.62
CA THR A 278 -9.23 -11.49 18.26
C THR A 278 -8.65 -12.45 17.24
N TYR A 279 -9.53 -13.01 16.40
CA TYR A 279 -9.16 -13.86 15.28
C TYR A 279 -9.51 -13.22 13.92
N VAL A 280 -8.63 -13.38 12.93
CA VAL A 280 -8.91 -13.09 11.52
C VAL A 280 -8.89 -14.42 10.76
N LEU A 281 -10.06 -14.90 10.36
CA LEU A 281 -10.17 -16.12 9.56
C LEU A 281 -9.79 -15.86 8.10
N MET A 282 -8.82 -16.62 7.61
CA MET A 282 -8.50 -16.71 6.19
C MET A 282 -9.00 -18.03 5.59
N HIS A 283 -9.72 -18.03 4.46
CA HIS A 283 -10.17 -16.87 3.68
C HIS A 283 -11.45 -16.24 4.24
N SER A 284 -11.51 -14.91 4.22
CA SER A 284 -12.73 -14.18 4.55
C SER A 284 -13.77 -14.24 3.41
N ASN A 285 -15.00 -13.83 3.69
CA ASN A 285 -16.12 -13.65 2.73
C ASN A 285 -16.73 -14.92 2.14
N THR A 286 -16.71 -16.01 2.90
CA THR A 286 -17.30 -17.29 2.46
C THR A 286 -18.82 -17.40 2.73
N GLY A 287 -19.38 -16.39 3.42
CA GLY A 287 -20.75 -16.41 3.95
C GLY A 287 -20.96 -17.41 5.10
N ARG A 288 -19.88 -18.02 5.59
CA ARG A 288 -19.82 -18.95 6.71
C ARG A 288 -18.38 -18.97 7.27
N PHE A 289 -18.01 -19.98 8.07
CA PHE A 289 -16.66 -20.13 8.61
C PHE A 289 -15.81 -21.14 7.81
N GLY A 290 -15.93 -21.17 6.48
CA GLY A 290 -15.26 -22.18 5.64
C GLY A 290 -15.77 -22.18 4.20
N ASN A 291 -14.95 -22.53 3.22
CA ASN A 291 -15.43 -22.67 1.83
C ASN A 291 -16.32 -23.91 1.68
N ASN A 292 -16.05 -24.96 2.47
CA ASN A 292 -16.85 -26.18 2.50
C ASN A 292 -17.92 -26.16 3.59
N ARG A 293 -19.10 -26.73 3.28
CA ARG A 293 -20.22 -26.88 4.22
C ARG A 293 -19.86 -27.73 5.44
N ASP A 294 -19.06 -28.77 5.28
CA ASP A 294 -18.74 -29.69 6.37
C ASP A 294 -17.66 -29.14 7.31
N ILE A 295 -16.82 -28.24 6.81
CA ILE A 295 -15.74 -27.60 7.57
C ILE A 295 -16.27 -26.47 8.44
N SER A 296 -17.23 -25.69 7.91
CA SER A 296 -17.72 -24.50 8.59
C SER A 296 -18.20 -24.75 10.03
N PRO A 297 -18.95 -25.82 10.36
CA PRO A 297 -19.33 -26.10 11.75
C PRO A 297 -18.16 -26.44 12.67
N VAL A 298 -17.09 -27.05 12.12
CA VAL A 298 -15.88 -27.39 12.89
C VAL A 298 -15.11 -26.11 13.23
N ASN A 299 -14.89 -25.24 12.23
CA ASN A 299 -14.30 -23.92 12.45
C ASN A 299 -15.14 -23.07 13.41
N GLU A 300 -16.47 -23.01 13.20
CA GLU A 300 -17.35 -22.20 14.04
C GLU A 300 -17.27 -22.61 15.51
N LYS A 301 -17.26 -23.92 15.81
CA LYS A 301 -17.08 -24.43 17.16
C LYS A 301 -15.79 -23.87 17.77
N TRP A 302 -14.65 -24.06 17.12
CA TRP A 302 -13.36 -23.60 17.64
C TRP A 302 -13.26 -22.09 17.76
N ILE A 303 -13.78 -21.35 16.78
CA ILE A 303 -13.77 -19.89 16.79
C ILE A 303 -14.53 -19.35 18.00
N ARG A 304 -15.68 -19.94 18.32
CA ARG A 304 -16.48 -19.55 19.49
C ARG A 304 -15.89 -20.02 20.82
N ASP A 305 -15.20 -21.17 20.82
CA ASP A 305 -14.58 -21.72 22.01
C ASP A 305 -13.31 -20.95 22.42
N LEU A 306 -12.52 -20.46 21.46
CA LEU A 306 -11.20 -19.86 21.70
C LEU A 306 -11.19 -18.33 21.67
N PHE A 307 -12.07 -17.69 20.91
CA PHE A 307 -11.98 -16.26 20.63
C PHE A 307 -13.20 -15.49 21.12
N VAL A 308 -12.98 -14.23 21.49
CA VAL A 308 -14.05 -13.28 21.83
C VAL A 308 -14.71 -12.77 20.56
N MET A 309 -13.93 -12.55 19.51
CA MET A 309 -14.40 -12.00 18.25
C MET A 309 -13.66 -12.57 17.04
N ASN A 310 -14.31 -12.52 15.88
CA ASN A 310 -13.71 -12.96 14.62
C ASN A 310 -14.06 -12.02 13.46
N PHE A 311 -13.04 -11.67 12.68
CA PHE A 311 -13.16 -10.99 11.40
C PHE A 311 -13.30 -12.03 10.30
N ASN A 312 -14.55 -12.25 9.87
CA ASN A 312 -14.91 -13.22 8.84
C ASN A 312 -15.08 -12.57 7.46
N ARG A 313 -15.14 -11.24 7.41
CA ARG A 313 -15.40 -10.45 6.21
C ARG A 313 -14.27 -9.47 5.96
N GLU A 314 -14.07 -9.16 4.69
CA GLU A 314 -13.08 -8.19 4.21
C GLU A 314 -13.71 -7.26 3.17
N GLY A 315 -13.11 -6.09 2.98
CA GLY A 315 -13.44 -5.11 1.94
C GLY A 315 -14.22 -3.91 2.43
N TYR A 316 -15.06 -4.10 3.46
CA TYR A 316 -15.79 -3.05 4.15
C TYR A 316 -15.16 -2.76 5.52
N CYS A 317 -15.19 -1.52 5.97
CA CYS A 317 -14.67 -1.20 7.31
C CYS A 317 -15.74 -1.16 8.41
N PHE A 318 -17.02 -0.94 8.09
CA PHE A 318 -18.02 -0.56 9.09
C PHE A 318 -18.66 -1.75 9.82
N ASN A 319 -18.69 -1.69 11.16
CA ASN A 319 -19.28 -2.70 12.05
C ASN A 319 -20.25 -2.05 13.04
N GLN A 320 -21.37 -2.73 13.29
CA GLN A 320 -22.40 -2.31 14.25
C GLN A 320 -23.10 -3.54 14.86
N ARG A 321 -23.89 -3.36 15.94
CA ARG A 321 -24.59 -4.45 16.68
C ARG A 321 -25.50 -5.33 15.83
N GLY A 322 -25.86 -4.91 14.62
CA GLY A 322 -26.68 -5.69 13.69
C GLY A 322 -26.00 -6.95 13.14
N SER A 323 -24.67 -7.07 13.26
CA SER A 323 -23.91 -8.27 12.88
C SER A 323 -23.36 -9.01 14.10
N SER A 324 -23.08 -10.31 13.96
CA SER A 324 -22.42 -11.09 15.00
C SER A 324 -20.99 -10.57 15.27
N ILE A 325 -20.56 -10.58 16.54
CA ILE A 325 -19.16 -10.33 16.93
C ILE A 325 -18.17 -11.34 16.30
N TYR A 326 -18.68 -12.47 15.79
CA TYR A 326 -17.90 -13.47 15.05
C TYR A 326 -17.93 -13.29 13.53
N ASP A 327 -18.69 -12.34 13.01
CA ASP A 327 -18.81 -12.04 11.57
C ASP A 327 -18.44 -10.57 11.28
N LEU A 328 -17.40 -10.07 11.96
CA LEU A 328 -16.92 -8.70 11.77
C LEU A 328 -16.26 -8.53 10.40
N THR A 329 -16.25 -7.29 9.91
CA THR A 329 -15.62 -6.91 8.64
C THR A 329 -14.48 -5.93 8.86
N ARG A 330 -13.44 -6.00 8.03
CA ARG A 330 -12.31 -5.07 8.03
C ARG A 330 -11.98 -4.64 6.60
N MET A 331 -11.53 -3.40 6.45
CA MET A 331 -10.95 -2.93 5.21
C MET A 331 -9.43 -3.12 5.26
N GLN A 332 -8.86 -3.60 4.17
CA GLN A 332 -7.41 -3.75 4.04
C GLN A 332 -6.87 -2.77 2.98
N PRO A 333 -6.35 -1.60 3.38
CA PRO A 333 -5.83 -0.62 2.43
C PRO A 333 -4.63 -1.14 1.65
N GLN A 334 -4.59 -0.85 0.36
CA GLN A 334 -3.45 -1.20 -0.49
C GLN A 334 -2.27 -0.24 -0.22
N PRO A 335 -1.01 -0.71 -0.36
CA PRO A 335 0.18 0.06 0.01
C PRO A 335 0.41 1.31 -0.85
N TYR A 336 -0.33 1.45 -1.95
CA TYR A 336 -0.26 2.58 -2.88
C TYR A 336 -1.48 3.50 -2.83
N TRP A 337 -2.46 3.24 -1.96
CA TRP A 337 -3.64 4.09 -1.83
C TRP A 337 -3.25 5.48 -1.31
N PRO A 338 -3.62 6.58 -1.99
CA PRO A 338 -3.51 7.91 -1.41
C PRO A 338 -4.52 8.08 -0.25
N VAL A 339 -4.29 9.08 0.60
CA VAL A 339 -5.16 9.37 1.75
C VAL A 339 -6.63 9.52 1.34
N ASN A 340 -6.89 10.22 0.23
CA ASN A 340 -8.27 10.44 -0.22
C ASN A 340 -8.96 9.16 -0.68
N HIS A 341 -8.22 8.14 -1.14
CA HIS A 341 -8.77 6.83 -1.44
C HIS A 341 -9.31 6.18 -0.17
N LEU A 342 -8.48 6.08 0.88
CA LEU A 342 -8.88 5.54 2.18
C LEU A 342 -10.12 6.26 2.71
N LEU A 343 -10.09 7.60 2.70
CA LEU A 343 -11.20 8.43 3.17
C LEU A 343 -12.47 8.26 2.32
N MET A 344 -12.33 8.07 1.00
CA MET A 344 -13.45 7.83 0.09
C MET A 344 -14.13 6.51 0.43
N ARG A 345 -13.36 5.44 0.61
CA ARG A 345 -13.87 4.13 0.99
C ARG A 345 -14.59 4.18 2.34
N ILE A 346 -13.98 4.81 3.35
CA ILE A 346 -14.61 4.99 4.67
C ILE A 346 -15.92 5.77 4.57
N LYS A 347 -15.94 6.89 3.85
CA LYS A 347 -17.13 7.74 3.66
C LYS A 347 -18.33 6.93 3.18
N TYR A 348 -18.13 6.06 2.19
CA TYR A 348 -19.20 5.28 1.57
C TYR A 348 -19.60 4.05 2.40
N ASP A 349 -18.69 3.48 3.18
CA ASP A 349 -19.00 2.35 4.06
C ASP A 349 -19.84 2.78 5.28
N ILE A 350 -19.55 3.95 5.86
CA ILE A 350 -20.27 4.45 7.04
C ILE A 350 -21.44 5.39 6.69
N ASN A 351 -21.49 5.87 5.44
CA ASN A 351 -22.45 6.87 4.96
C ASN A 351 -22.52 8.15 5.83
N GLN A 352 -21.35 8.70 6.20
CA GLN A 352 -21.22 9.93 6.99
C GLN A 352 -20.31 10.94 6.27
N PRO A 353 -20.45 12.24 6.56
CA PRO A 353 -19.55 13.26 6.02
C PRO A 353 -18.08 13.00 6.38
N ILE A 354 -17.19 13.26 5.44
CA ILE A 354 -15.72 13.17 5.55
C ILE A 354 -15.13 14.40 4.85
N SER A 355 -14.09 14.99 5.44
CA SER A 355 -13.32 16.06 4.83
C SER A 355 -12.13 15.49 4.04
N PHE A 356 -12.07 15.69 2.73
CA PHE A 356 -10.94 15.19 1.92
C PHE A 356 -9.68 16.06 2.09
N LYS A 357 -8.51 15.44 2.02
CA LYS A 357 -7.20 16.08 2.12
C LYS A 357 -6.85 16.74 0.80
N GLN A 358 -6.70 18.07 0.80
CA GLN A 358 -6.30 18.84 -0.39
C GLN A 358 -4.81 18.72 -0.70
N GLY A 359 -3.97 18.50 0.32
CA GLY A 359 -2.53 18.37 0.17
C GLY A 359 -1.81 19.72 0.16
N ASP A 360 -0.75 19.87 -0.64
CA ASP A 360 0.07 21.10 -0.68
C ASP A 360 -0.76 22.30 -1.17
N ASP A 361 -0.56 23.49 -0.58
CA ASP A 361 -1.31 24.72 -0.92
C ASP A 361 -1.05 25.22 -2.34
N ARG A 362 0.13 24.90 -2.89
CA ARG A 362 0.55 25.28 -4.24
C ARG A 362 -0.40 24.65 -5.27
N HIS A 363 -0.82 25.45 -6.24
CA HIS A 363 -1.73 25.07 -7.32
C HIS A 363 -3.16 24.69 -6.90
N GLN A 364 -3.55 24.76 -5.63
CA GLN A 364 -4.95 24.46 -5.25
C GLN A 364 -5.96 25.40 -5.95
N GLN A 365 -5.60 26.66 -6.13
CA GLN A 365 -6.43 27.66 -6.81
C GLN A 365 -6.44 27.51 -8.34
N ASP A 366 -5.46 26.78 -8.89
CA ASP A 366 -5.36 26.55 -10.33
C ASP A 366 -6.29 25.41 -10.77
N TRP A 367 -6.94 24.71 -9.84
CA TRP A 367 -7.81 23.57 -10.14
C TRP A 367 -9.20 23.71 -9.52
N ASP A 368 -10.22 23.41 -10.31
CA ASP A 368 -11.60 23.32 -9.89
C ASP A 368 -12.04 21.86 -9.87
N ASN A 369 -12.09 21.26 -8.66
CA ASN A 369 -12.55 19.89 -8.51
C ASN A 369 -14.08 19.83 -8.65
N LEU A 370 -14.54 19.22 -9.74
CA LEU A 370 -15.95 19.09 -10.08
C LEU A 370 -16.57 17.81 -9.52
N LYS A 371 -15.79 16.71 -9.44
CA LYS A 371 -16.23 15.39 -8.98
C LYS A 371 -15.08 14.63 -8.33
N GLY A 372 -15.42 13.80 -7.33
CA GLY A 372 -14.47 12.99 -6.60
C GLY A 372 -13.71 13.79 -5.55
N ALA A 373 -12.46 13.43 -5.30
CA ALA A 373 -11.57 14.14 -4.38
C ALA A 373 -10.20 14.37 -5.03
N ALA A 374 -9.65 15.58 -4.88
CA ALA A 374 -8.33 15.95 -5.39
C ALA A 374 -7.35 16.07 -4.24
N GLN A 375 -6.11 15.67 -4.49
CA GLN A 375 -4.99 15.86 -3.58
C GLN A 375 -3.75 16.28 -4.37
N ILE A 376 -3.11 17.36 -3.94
CA ILE A 376 -1.81 17.80 -4.44
C ILE A 376 -0.72 17.25 -3.53
N LYS A 377 0.21 16.48 -4.08
CA LYS A 377 1.34 15.94 -3.33
C LYS A 377 2.61 16.11 -4.14
N ALA A 378 3.46 17.04 -3.73
CA ALA A 378 4.65 17.40 -4.48
C ALA A 378 4.35 17.87 -5.91
N GLU A 379 4.89 17.17 -6.92
CA GLU A 379 4.64 17.42 -8.35
C GLU A 379 3.45 16.62 -8.89
N LYS A 380 2.70 15.92 -8.02
CA LYS A 380 1.56 15.06 -8.40
C LYS A 380 0.23 15.73 -8.12
N TYR A 381 -0.66 15.65 -9.11
CA TYR A 381 -2.08 15.91 -8.94
C TYR A 381 -2.82 14.57 -8.93
N ILE A 382 -3.43 14.21 -7.80
CA ILE A 382 -4.10 12.93 -7.58
C ILE A 382 -5.61 13.15 -7.57
N LEU A 383 -6.34 12.41 -8.41
CA LEU A 383 -7.79 12.42 -8.50
C LEU A 383 -8.37 11.07 -8.13
N THR A 384 -9.02 11.01 -6.98
CA THR A 384 -9.71 9.83 -6.46
C THR A 384 -11.19 9.87 -6.88
N THR A 385 -11.66 8.82 -7.55
CA THR A 385 -13.05 8.69 -8.02
C THR A 385 -14.03 8.48 -6.87
N LEU A 386 -15.31 8.75 -7.13
CA LEU A 386 -16.37 8.11 -6.34
C LEU A 386 -16.36 6.59 -6.61
N PRO A 387 -16.84 5.75 -5.67
CA PRO A 387 -16.99 4.31 -5.91
C PRO A 387 -17.82 4.05 -7.17
N GLU A 388 -17.33 3.14 -8.00
CA GLU A 388 -17.89 2.75 -9.30
C GLU A 388 -18.13 3.93 -10.28
N GLY A 389 -17.49 5.07 -10.02
CA GLY A 389 -17.77 6.32 -10.69
C GLY A 389 -16.54 7.00 -11.27
N GLU A 390 -16.62 8.33 -11.35
CA GLU A 390 -15.58 9.16 -11.95
C GLU A 390 -15.13 10.28 -10.99
N ALA A 391 -13.94 10.79 -11.24
CA ALA A 391 -13.45 12.07 -10.75
C ALA A 391 -13.15 12.97 -11.93
N LEU A 392 -13.34 14.27 -11.73
CA LEU A 392 -13.12 15.27 -12.76
C LEU A 392 -12.63 16.57 -12.11
N SER A 393 -11.56 17.13 -12.64
CA SER A 393 -11.04 18.43 -12.23
C SER A 393 -10.63 19.27 -13.43
N ARG A 394 -10.95 20.55 -13.39
CA ARG A 394 -10.72 21.50 -14.48
C ARG A 394 -9.57 22.44 -14.13
N LEU A 395 -8.67 22.68 -15.09
CA LEU A 395 -7.61 23.66 -14.95
C LEU A 395 -8.17 25.09 -15.09
N GLN A 396 -7.96 25.93 -14.08
CA GLN A 396 -8.31 27.35 -14.08
C GLN A 396 -7.13 28.21 -14.56
N SER A 397 -6.66 27.98 -15.79
CA SER A 397 -5.53 28.74 -16.38
C SER A 397 -5.88 30.17 -16.81
N GLY A 398 -7.17 30.55 -16.81
CA GLY A 398 -7.64 31.84 -17.32
C GLY A 398 -7.56 32.01 -18.85
N GLU A 399 -7.03 31.02 -19.56
CA GLU A 399 -6.89 30.96 -21.02
C GLU A 399 -7.43 29.62 -21.53
N ASP A 400 -8.27 29.66 -22.57
CA ASP A 400 -8.63 28.49 -23.37
C ASP A 400 -7.50 28.18 -24.36
N PHE A 401 -7.28 26.89 -24.63
CA PHE A 401 -6.18 26.44 -25.47
C PHE A 401 -6.72 26.01 -26.83
N ARG A 402 -6.13 26.55 -27.90
CA ARG A 402 -6.31 26.06 -29.27
C ARG A 402 -5.14 25.20 -29.74
N ASP A 403 -3.91 25.71 -29.57
CA ASP A 403 -2.69 24.98 -29.92
C ASP A 403 -1.84 24.81 -28.66
N ALA A 404 -1.74 23.59 -28.16
CA ALA A 404 -0.94 23.31 -26.98
C ALA A 404 -0.34 21.91 -26.99
N ARG A 405 0.62 21.72 -26.09
CA ARG A 405 1.27 20.43 -25.84
C ARG A 405 1.18 20.11 -24.36
N ILE A 406 0.56 18.98 -24.04
CA ILE A 406 0.38 18.49 -22.68
C ILE A 406 1.37 17.38 -22.42
N ARG A 407 2.05 17.43 -21.28
CA ARG A 407 2.96 16.39 -20.82
C ARG A 407 2.66 15.99 -19.39
N THR A 408 2.65 14.70 -19.12
CA THR A 408 2.52 14.18 -17.76
C THR A 408 2.99 12.74 -17.72
N ARG A 409 3.44 12.31 -16.55
CA ARG A 409 3.61 10.90 -16.23
C ARG A 409 2.36 10.41 -15.53
N LEU A 410 1.64 9.47 -16.15
CA LEU A 410 0.48 8.82 -15.55
C LEU A 410 0.96 7.66 -14.67
N GLU A 411 0.51 7.63 -13.42
CA GLU A 411 0.99 6.65 -12.41
C GLU A 411 -0.14 5.85 -11.72
N GLY A 412 -1.38 5.95 -12.21
CA GLY A 412 -2.52 5.16 -11.71
C GLY A 412 -2.41 3.65 -11.95
N ASN A 413 -3.43 2.90 -11.55
CA ASN A 413 -3.49 1.46 -11.83
C ASN A 413 -3.79 1.22 -13.32
N ALA A 414 -3.32 0.09 -13.85
CA ALA A 414 -3.58 -0.35 -15.22
C ALA A 414 -5.08 -0.62 -15.45
N PHE A 415 -5.78 -1.17 -14.45
CA PHE A 415 -7.21 -1.37 -14.46
C PHE A 415 -7.93 -0.10 -13.96
N GLY A 416 -8.86 0.42 -14.78
CA GLY A 416 -9.47 1.74 -14.62
C GLY A 416 -9.06 2.67 -15.76
N ALA A 417 -9.28 3.98 -15.58
CA ALA A 417 -8.97 4.97 -16.61
C ALA A 417 -8.39 6.27 -16.05
N GLN A 418 -7.30 6.73 -16.67
CA GLN A 418 -6.76 8.09 -16.53
C GLN A 418 -7.02 8.85 -17.82
N LYS A 419 -7.66 10.01 -17.73
CA LYS A 419 -8.18 10.76 -18.87
C LYS A 419 -7.66 12.20 -18.85
N ILE A 420 -7.28 12.71 -20.02
CA ILE A 420 -6.90 14.10 -20.24
C ILE A 420 -7.80 14.65 -21.33
N TYR A 421 -8.66 15.59 -20.96
CA TYR A 421 -9.55 16.30 -21.87
C TYR A 421 -8.92 17.62 -22.30
N PHE A 422 -9.05 17.97 -23.58
CA PHE A 422 -8.63 19.24 -24.16
C PHE A 422 -9.63 19.68 -25.24
N HIS A 423 -9.52 20.93 -25.71
CA HIS A 423 -10.57 21.59 -26.50
C HIS A 423 -11.97 21.48 -25.88
N ALA A 424 -12.01 21.32 -24.55
CA ALA A 424 -13.20 20.91 -23.86
C ALA A 424 -14.09 22.11 -23.59
N ALA A 425 -15.38 21.97 -23.86
CA ALA A 425 -16.39 22.87 -23.34
C ALA A 425 -16.51 22.66 -21.82
N ASN A 426 -16.85 23.73 -21.08
CA ASN A 426 -16.95 23.69 -19.62
C ASN A 426 -17.92 22.63 -19.06
N ASP A 427 -18.89 22.19 -19.87
CA ASP A 427 -19.91 21.19 -19.54
C ASP A 427 -19.64 19.80 -20.15
N LEU A 428 -18.49 19.61 -20.80
CA LEU A 428 -18.13 18.39 -21.56
C LEU A 428 -19.16 18.00 -22.64
N SER A 429 -19.92 18.96 -23.16
CA SER A 429 -20.76 18.77 -24.35
C SER A 429 -19.93 18.50 -25.62
N ARG A 430 -18.68 18.98 -25.62
CA ARG A 430 -17.66 18.84 -26.65
C ARG A 430 -16.28 18.70 -25.99
N TYR A 431 -15.43 17.79 -26.48
CA TYR A 431 -14.04 17.62 -26.04
C TYR A 431 -13.28 16.70 -26.99
N ASP A 432 -11.95 16.78 -26.90
CA ASP A 432 -11.03 15.72 -27.31
C ASP A 432 -10.41 15.10 -26.05
N GLU A 433 -10.19 13.78 -26.07
CA GLU A 433 -9.70 13.03 -24.93
C GLU A 433 -8.59 12.06 -25.35
N VAL A 434 -7.48 12.09 -24.62
CA VAL A 434 -6.49 11.01 -24.60
C VAL A 434 -6.54 10.33 -23.24
N SER A 435 -6.58 9.01 -23.23
CA SER A 435 -6.67 8.25 -21.99
C SER A 435 -5.91 6.93 -22.03
N LEU A 436 -5.48 6.49 -20.85
CA LEU A 436 -5.07 5.11 -20.60
C LEU A 436 -6.23 4.39 -19.93
N ARG A 437 -6.78 3.35 -20.58
CA ARG A 437 -7.97 2.61 -20.14
C ARG A 437 -7.68 1.11 -20.18
N ASN A 438 -7.62 0.45 -19.02
CA ASN A 438 -7.44 -1.01 -18.92
C ASN A 438 -6.23 -1.55 -19.73
N GLY A 439 -5.11 -0.80 -19.74
CA GLY A 439 -3.91 -1.17 -20.50
C GLY A 439 -3.88 -0.71 -21.97
N ASP A 440 -4.91 -0.03 -22.45
CA ASP A 440 -4.98 0.53 -23.80
C ASP A 440 -4.75 2.05 -23.79
N LEU A 441 -4.07 2.58 -24.81
CA LEU A 441 -4.16 4.00 -25.18
C LEU A 441 -5.41 4.20 -26.03
N VAL A 442 -6.27 5.14 -25.64
CA VAL A 442 -7.50 5.46 -26.36
C VAL A 442 -7.60 6.96 -26.63
N VAL A 443 -7.86 7.30 -27.90
CA VAL A 443 -8.18 8.67 -28.34
C VAL A 443 -9.65 8.74 -28.70
N THR A 444 -10.36 9.66 -28.06
CA THR A 444 -11.79 9.84 -28.24
C THR A 444 -12.10 11.31 -28.50
N GLU A 445 -13.06 11.56 -29.37
CA GLU A 445 -13.55 12.89 -29.67
C GLU A 445 -15.07 12.93 -29.45
N LYS A 446 -15.56 14.06 -28.94
CA LYS A 446 -17.00 14.33 -28.82
C LYS A 446 -17.36 15.63 -29.52
N THR A 447 -18.16 15.53 -30.57
CA THR A 447 -18.71 16.67 -31.33
C THR A 447 -20.22 16.51 -31.50
N GLY A 448 -20.97 17.61 -31.36
CA GLY A 448 -22.44 17.58 -31.54
C GLY A 448 -23.19 16.62 -30.60
N GLY A 449 -22.60 16.28 -29.44
CA GLY A 449 -23.16 15.34 -28.47
C GLY A 449 -22.88 13.87 -28.74
N ALA A 450 -22.26 13.51 -29.87
CA ALA A 450 -21.86 12.14 -30.20
C ALA A 450 -20.38 11.93 -29.90
N GLU A 451 -20.05 10.82 -29.24
CA GLU A 451 -18.69 10.41 -28.93
C GLU A 451 -18.19 9.40 -29.97
N ARG A 452 -16.96 9.57 -30.44
CA ARG A 452 -16.31 8.72 -31.44
C ARG A 452 -14.91 8.36 -30.99
N GLU A 453 -14.61 7.07 -30.94
CA GLU A 453 -13.25 6.57 -30.78
C GLU A 453 -12.49 6.75 -32.10
N LEU A 454 -11.38 7.46 -32.05
CA LEU A 454 -10.51 7.72 -33.21
C LEU A 454 -9.34 6.73 -33.27
N TYR A 455 -8.90 6.24 -32.10
CA TYR A 455 -7.79 5.31 -31.97
C TYR A 455 -7.89 4.49 -30.69
N ARG A 456 -7.48 3.22 -30.76
CA ARG A 456 -7.26 2.32 -29.64
C ARG A 456 -6.13 1.37 -29.97
N GLU A 457 -5.17 1.22 -29.06
CA GLU A 457 -4.12 0.20 -29.17
C GLU A 457 -3.60 -0.18 -27.79
N LYS A 458 -3.19 -1.43 -27.61
CA LYS A 458 -2.60 -1.92 -26.36
C LYS A 458 -1.24 -1.24 -26.13
N LEU A 459 -0.98 -0.82 -24.89
CA LEU A 459 0.31 -0.22 -24.52
C LEU A 459 1.48 -1.14 -24.87
N ALA A 460 1.36 -2.44 -24.60
CA ALA A 460 2.37 -3.44 -24.95
C ALA A 460 2.73 -3.43 -26.45
N VAL A 461 1.74 -3.21 -27.34
CA VAL A 461 1.96 -3.15 -28.79
C VAL A 461 2.69 -1.86 -29.18
N ILE A 462 2.24 -0.71 -28.67
CA ILE A 462 2.91 0.59 -28.87
C ILE A 462 4.37 0.52 -28.40
N LEU A 463 4.59 -0.11 -27.25
CA LEU A 463 5.89 -0.26 -26.61
C LEU A 463 6.73 -1.40 -27.20
N GLY A 464 6.22 -2.14 -28.18
CA GLY A 464 6.94 -3.25 -28.83
C GLY A 464 7.36 -4.33 -27.84
N GLU A 465 6.58 -4.54 -26.78
CA GLU A 465 6.80 -5.61 -25.82
C GLU A 465 6.52 -6.96 -26.47
N LYS A 466 7.39 -7.95 -26.22
CA LYS A 466 7.17 -9.30 -26.74
C LYS A 466 6.02 -9.94 -25.97
N ILE A 467 4.92 -10.20 -26.67
CA ILE A 467 3.81 -10.99 -26.13
C ILE A 467 4.23 -12.47 -26.16
N GLN A 468 4.31 -13.07 -24.98
CA GLN A 468 4.61 -14.50 -24.82
C GLN A 468 3.39 -15.35 -25.23
N SER A 469 3.61 -16.56 -25.74
CA SER A 469 2.50 -17.49 -25.95
C SER A 469 2.06 -18.18 -24.65
N LYS A 470 0.83 -18.69 -24.61
CA LYS A 470 0.37 -19.53 -23.48
C LYS A 470 1.23 -20.77 -23.28
N GLU A 471 1.79 -21.33 -24.36
CA GLU A 471 2.67 -22.50 -24.27
C GLU A 471 4.02 -22.16 -23.63
N GLU A 472 4.63 -21.04 -24.04
CA GLU A 472 5.86 -20.53 -23.45
C GLU A 472 5.66 -20.23 -21.96
N ALA A 473 4.55 -19.54 -21.63
CA ALA A 473 4.23 -19.13 -20.27
C ALA A 473 3.87 -20.33 -19.35
N LYS A 474 3.18 -21.34 -19.89
CA LYS A 474 2.92 -22.61 -19.19
C LYS A 474 4.21 -23.37 -18.89
N ARG A 475 5.13 -23.47 -19.86
CA ARG A 475 6.43 -24.12 -19.66
C ARG A 475 7.21 -23.41 -18.56
N GLU A 476 7.24 -22.09 -18.56
CA GLU A 476 7.92 -21.30 -17.52
C GLU A 476 7.30 -21.51 -16.13
N ALA A 477 5.97 -21.59 -16.04
CA ALA A 477 5.29 -21.91 -14.79
C ALA A 477 5.70 -23.27 -14.22
N GLU A 478 5.71 -24.32 -15.05
CA GLU A 478 6.09 -25.67 -14.65
C GLU A 478 7.58 -25.76 -14.26
N VAL A 479 8.45 -25.01 -14.95
CA VAL A 479 9.86 -24.89 -14.57
C VAL A 479 9.98 -24.19 -13.21
N LYS A 480 9.28 -23.08 -13.02
CA LYS A 480 9.32 -22.32 -11.77
C LYS A 480 8.76 -23.11 -10.59
N GLU A 481 7.70 -23.88 -10.81
CA GLU A 481 7.16 -24.82 -9.82
C GLU A 481 8.25 -25.78 -9.37
N ASN A 482 8.90 -26.49 -10.30
CA ASN A 482 9.97 -27.43 -9.95
C ASN A 482 11.15 -26.74 -9.25
N GLU A 483 11.55 -25.54 -9.67
CA GLU A 483 12.58 -24.76 -8.96
C GLU A 483 12.19 -24.41 -7.52
N ALA A 484 10.93 -24.01 -7.30
CA ALA A 484 10.42 -23.68 -5.99
C ALA A 484 10.38 -24.91 -5.07
N PHE A 485 9.93 -26.05 -5.59
CA PHE A 485 9.92 -27.31 -4.86
C PHE A 485 11.34 -27.80 -4.57
N ALA A 486 12.27 -27.63 -5.50
CA ALA A 486 13.68 -27.96 -5.28
C ALA A 486 14.31 -27.12 -4.15
N ARG A 487 14.04 -25.81 -4.14
CA ARG A 487 14.61 -24.88 -3.15
C ARG A 487 14.18 -25.21 -1.72
N TYR A 488 12.94 -25.68 -1.57
CA TYR A 488 12.32 -25.98 -0.28
C TYR A 488 11.98 -27.46 -0.14
N ALA A 489 12.81 -28.34 -0.71
CA ALA A 489 12.67 -29.79 -0.57
C ALA A 489 13.18 -30.26 0.79
N ASP A 490 12.66 -31.38 1.28
CA ASP A 490 13.02 -31.93 2.59
C ASP A 490 14.39 -32.63 2.55
N SER A 491 14.88 -32.97 1.35
CA SER A 491 16.16 -33.63 1.18
C SER A 491 16.92 -33.18 -0.08
N PRO A 492 18.27 -33.27 -0.09
CA PRO A 492 19.07 -33.00 -1.28
C PRO A 492 18.74 -33.91 -2.48
N ALA A 493 18.27 -35.14 -2.22
CA ALA A 493 17.88 -36.08 -3.26
C ALA A 493 16.62 -35.62 -3.99
N GLU A 494 15.59 -35.24 -3.21
CA GLU A 494 14.35 -34.65 -3.73
C GLU A 494 14.63 -33.32 -4.46
N ALA A 495 15.46 -32.45 -3.88
CA ALA A 495 15.87 -31.20 -4.52
C ALA A 495 16.48 -31.44 -5.91
N LYS A 496 17.37 -32.43 -6.02
CA LYS A 496 18.01 -32.80 -7.30
C LYS A 496 17.00 -33.35 -8.31
N GLU A 497 16.01 -34.12 -7.85
CA GLU A 497 14.96 -34.63 -8.71
C GLU A 497 14.12 -33.50 -9.33
N TYR A 498 13.65 -32.57 -8.51
CA TYR A 498 12.91 -31.40 -9.00
C TYR A 498 13.76 -30.53 -9.94
N LEU A 499 15.03 -30.28 -9.63
CA LEU A 499 15.92 -29.57 -10.56
C LEU A 499 16.09 -30.30 -11.90
N SER A 500 16.17 -31.64 -11.88
CA SER A 500 16.22 -32.44 -13.11
C SER A 500 14.93 -32.30 -13.93
N ARG A 501 13.77 -32.28 -13.27
CA ARG A 501 12.46 -32.06 -13.91
C ARG A 501 12.39 -30.66 -14.52
N ALA A 502 12.82 -29.62 -13.79
CA ALA A 502 12.91 -28.25 -14.28
C ALA A 502 13.78 -28.17 -15.54
N GLN A 503 14.99 -28.77 -15.53
CA GLN A 503 15.89 -28.79 -16.68
C GLN A 503 15.30 -29.53 -17.88
N THR A 504 14.67 -30.68 -17.64
CA THR A 504 14.01 -31.45 -18.70
C THR A 504 12.86 -30.66 -19.30
N ARG A 505 12.04 -30.00 -18.48
CA ARG A 505 10.92 -29.20 -18.97
C ARG A 505 11.38 -27.94 -19.72
N GLN A 506 12.43 -27.27 -19.23
CA GLN A 506 13.04 -26.13 -19.90
C GLN A 506 13.56 -26.48 -21.30
N ALA A 507 14.09 -27.69 -21.48
CA ALA A 507 14.61 -28.19 -22.76
C ALA A 507 13.52 -28.59 -23.77
N GLN A 508 12.27 -28.74 -23.33
CA GLN A 508 11.16 -29.05 -24.23
C GLN A 508 10.74 -27.79 -25.03
N PRO A 509 10.36 -27.96 -26.31
CA PRO A 509 9.88 -26.85 -27.12
C PRO A 509 8.54 -26.34 -26.62
N ALA A 510 8.30 -25.04 -26.83
CA ALA A 510 7.01 -24.36 -26.67
C ALA A 510 6.85 -23.43 -27.86
N ALA A 511 5.72 -23.49 -28.56
CA ALA A 511 5.50 -22.66 -29.75
C ALA A 511 5.31 -21.20 -29.34
N SER A 512 5.97 -20.27 -30.04
CA SER A 512 5.81 -18.83 -29.80
C SER A 512 4.60 -18.25 -30.54
N VAL A 513 4.25 -17.00 -30.26
CA VAL A 513 3.23 -16.27 -31.03
C VAL A 513 3.61 -16.19 -32.52
N ASP A 514 4.92 -16.05 -32.82
CA ASP A 514 5.45 -16.04 -34.20
C ASP A 514 5.29 -17.41 -34.89
N ASP A 515 5.23 -18.49 -34.10
CA ASP A 515 4.95 -19.85 -34.59
C ASP A 515 3.43 -20.14 -34.73
N GLY A 516 2.57 -19.15 -34.45
CA GLY A 516 1.11 -19.27 -34.52
C GLY A 516 0.44 -19.75 -33.23
N ALA A 517 1.16 -19.82 -32.10
CA ALA A 517 0.59 -20.17 -30.82
C ALA A 517 -0.27 -19.03 -30.24
N GLU A 518 -1.23 -19.39 -29.38
CA GLU A 518 -2.12 -18.42 -28.75
C GLU A 518 -1.33 -17.48 -27.81
N PRO A 519 -1.50 -16.15 -27.89
CA PRO A 519 -0.87 -15.22 -26.97
C PRO A 519 -1.38 -15.42 -25.54
N ASP A 520 -0.48 -15.30 -24.57
CA ASP A 520 -0.84 -15.22 -23.15
C ASP A 520 -1.33 -13.82 -22.82
N GLU A 521 -2.63 -13.60 -22.99
CA GLU A 521 -3.30 -12.41 -22.45
C GLU A 521 -3.45 -12.58 -20.94
N ALA A 522 -2.34 -12.39 -20.21
CA ALA A 522 -2.36 -12.37 -18.76
C ALA A 522 -3.45 -11.39 -18.29
N VAL A 523 -4.40 -11.89 -17.51
CA VAL A 523 -5.39 -11.03 -16.83
C VAL A 523 -4.61 -10.06 -15.96
N THR A 524 -4.59 -8.80 -16.34
CA THR A 524 -3.94 -7.75 -15.58
C THR A 524 -4.54 -7.75 -14.18
N SER A 525 -3.68 -7.92 -13.16
CA SER A 525 -4.13 -7.80 -11.77
C SER A 525 -4.85 -6.46 -11.59
N PHE A 526 -5.97 -6.45 -10.87
CA PHE A 526 -6.66 -5.20 -10.52
C PHE A 526 -5.76 -4.21 -9.74
N HIS A 527 -4.69 -4.74 -9.15
CA HIS A 527 -3.67 -3.98 -8.41
C HIS A 527 -2.42 -3.65 -9.24
N ALA A 528 -2.38 -4.06 -10.53
CA ALA A 528 -1.25 -3.78 -11.39
C ALA A 528 -1.11 -2.27 -11.59
N ARG A 529 0.07 -1.75 -11.26
CA ARG A 529 0.42 -0.34 -11.46
C ARG A 529 0.83 -0.12 -12.91
N SER A 530 0.51 1.07 -13.44
CA SER A 530 0.87 1.49 -14.80
C SER A 530 1.58 2.84 -14.72
N PHE A 531 2.76 2.95 -15.33
CA PHE A 531 3.61 4.14 -15.26
C PHE A 531 4.09 4.51 -16.65
N HIS A 532 3.50 5.55 -17.24
CA HIS A 532 3.84 5.97 -18.61
C HIS A 532 3.97 7.49 -18.73
N ASP A 533 5.01 7.94 -19.40
CA ASP A 533 5.17 9.32 -19.83
C ASP A 533 4.32 9.53 -21.09
N ILE A 534 3.36 10.45 -21.02
CA ILE A 534 2.45 10.80 -22.10
C ILE A 534 2.74 12.22 -22.57
N ASP A 535 2.85 12.36 -23.90
CA ASP A 535 3.00 13.64 -24.59
C ASP A 535 1.91 13.77 -25.65
N ILE A 536 1.06 14.77 -25.49
CA ILE A 536 -0.10 15.07 -26.35
C ILE A 536 0.18 16.40 -27.00
N ALA A 537 0.49 16.41 -28.29
CA ALA A 537 0.68 17.62 -29.07
C ALA A 537 -0.50 17.79 -30.02
N PHE A 538 -1.28 18.86 -29.83
CA PHE A 538 -2.35 19.24 -30.74
C PHE A 538 -2.09 20.63 -31.30
N LYS A 539 -2.25 20.77 -32.61
CA LYS A 539 -2.01 22.00 -33.34
C LYS A 539 -2.86 22.04 -34.60
N ASP A 540 -3.41 23.21 -34.88
CA ASP A 540 -4.37 23.43 -35.95
C ASP A 540 -5.55 22.47 -35.75
N ASP A 541 -5.64 21.41 -36.56
CA ASP A 541 -6.68 20.38 -36.46
C ASP A 541 -6.09 18.96 -36.28
N TYR A 542 -4.79 18.85 -35.95
CA TYR A 542 -4.07 17.57 -35.88
C TYR A 542 -3.60 17.25 -34.46
N LEU A 543 -3.65 15.96 -34.13
CA LEU A 543 -3.19 15.41 -32.87
C LEU A 543 -2.08 14.37 -33.09
N THR A 544 -1.02 14.48 -32.29
CA THR A 544 0.03 13.48 -32.16
C THR A 544 0.16 13.08 -30.68
N VAL A 545 0.24 11.79 -30.42
CA VAL A 545 0.38 11.22 -29.08
C VAL A 545 1.58 10.31 -29.02
N THR A 546 2.47 10.57 -28.06
CA THR A 546 3.65 9.76 -27.77
C THR A 546 3.53 9.16 -26.37
N VAL A 547 3.85 7.87 -26.26
CA VAL A 547 3.90 7.11 -25.00
C VAL A 547 5.32 6.60 -24.80
N ASP A 548 5.95 6.94 -23.68
CA ASP A 548 7.33 6.55 -23.32
C ASP A 548 8.34 6.78 -24.47
N GLY A 549 8.18 7.91 -25.17
CA GLY A 549 9.04 8.29 -26.31
C GLY A 549 8.71 7.60 -27.63
N LYS A 550 7.74 6.68 -27.69
CA LYS A 550 7.26 6.06 -28.93
C LYS A 550 5.97 6.72 -29.42
N THR A 551 5.95 7.11 -30.69
CA THR A 551 4.76 7.69 -31.31
C THR A 551 3.69 6.61 -31.47
N ALA A 552 2.56 6.79 -30.78
CA ALA A 552 1.41 5.89 -30.87
C ALA A 552 0.41 6.38 -31.91
N VAL A 553 0.18 7.69 -31.95
CA VAL A 553 -0.70 8.37 -32.90
C VAL A 553 0.08 9.49 -33.58
N ASP A 554 0.07 9.51 -34.91
CA ASP A 554 0.77 10.52 -35.71
C ASP A 554 -0.22 11.29 -36.57
N ASN A 555 -0.40 12.58 -36.30
CA ASN A 555 -1.21 13.52 -37.07
C ASN A 555 -2.63 13.00 -37.39
N ILE A 556 -3.35 12.51 -36.38
CA ILE A 556 -4.77 12.19 -36.55
C ILE A 556 -5.58 13.49 -36.64
N LEU A 557 -6.53 13.55 -37.58
CA LEU A 557 -7.39 14.71 -37.77
C LEU A 557 -8.50 14.76 -36.71
N LEU A 558 -8.62 15.90 -36.03
CA LEU A 558 -9.70 16.22 -35.11
C LEU A 558 -10.78 17.03 -35.85
N ALA A 559 -12.05 16.71 -35.59
CA ALA A 559 -13.20 17.51 -36.02
C ALA A 559 -13.51 18.67 -35.06
N ASN A 560 -13.10 18.57 -33.79
CA ASN A 560 -13.21 19.61 -32.79
C ASN A 560 -12.01 20.56 -32.85
N THR A 561 -12.22 21.71 -33.48
CA THR A 561 -11.16 22.70 -33.77
C THR A 561 -11.32 23.99 -32.96
N GLN A 562 -12.21 23.97 -31.96
CA GLN A 562 -12.49 25.12 -31.10
C GLN A 562 -11.51 25.17 -29.92
N GLU A 563 -11.15 26.39 -29.52
CA GLU A 563 -10.47 26.58 -28.24
C GLU A 563 -11.32 26.06 -27.09
N GLY A 564 -10.66 25.56 -26.05
CA GLY A 564 -11.33 25.12 -24.85
C GLY A 564 -10.38 24.83 -23.71
N THR A 565 -10.96 24.47 -22.57
CA THR A 565 -10.20 24.23 -21.34
C THR A 565 -9.62 22.82 -21.31
N VAL A 566 -8.74 22.59 -20.33
CA VAL A 566 -8.15 21.28 -20.05
C VAL A 566 -8.74 20.72 -18.76
N LEU A 567 -9.13 19.45 -18.79
CA LEU A 567 -9.61 18.73 -17.60
C LEU A 567 -8.85 17.43 -17.43
N LEU A 568 -8.66 17.05 -16.17
CA LEU A 568 -8.16 15.76 -15.77
C LEU A 568 -9.32 14.91 -15.27
N GLY A 569 -9.40 13.69 -15.75
CA GLY A 569 -10.45 12.74 -15.39
C GLY A 569 -9.86 11.42 -14.90
N ALA A 570 -10.59 10.78 -14.01
CA ALA A 570 -10.31 9.42 -13.58
C ALA A 570 -11.62 8.64 -13.57
N ALA A 571 -11.61 7.36 -13.94
CA ALA A 571 -12.82 6.55 -13.93
C ALA A 571 -12.54 5.10 -13.52
N TRP A 572 -13.44 4.57 -12.71
CA TRP A 572 -13.58 3.13 -12.53
C TRP A 572 -14.56 2.61 -13.59
N LYS A 573 -14.09 1.88 -14.61
CA LYS A 573 -14.99 1.36 -15.66
C LYS A 573 -15.17 -0.15 -15.52
N ALA A 574 -16.42 -0.56 -15.34
CA ALA A 574 -16.91 -1.90 -15.00
C ALA A 574 -17.01 -2.88 -16.18
N ASP A 575 -16.02 -2.92 -17.08
CA ASP A 575 -16.06 -3.89 -18.20
C ASP A 575 -15.71 -5.33 -17.71
N ALA A 576 -15.35 -5.48 -16.43
CA ALA A 576 -15.12 -6.77 -15.78
C ALA A 576 -16.01 -6.92 -14.53
N TRP A 577 -16.79 -8.00 -14.47
CA TRP A 577 -17.48 -8.44 -13.25
C TRP A 577 -16.45 -8.70 -12.16
N SER A 578 -16.57 -8.05 -10.99
CA SER A 578 -15.64 -8.28 -9.89
C SER A 578 -16.31 -8.20 -8.52
N GLN A 579 -15.90 -9.10 -7.62
CA GLN A 579 -16.20 -8.99 -6.20
C GLN A 579 -15.34 -7.87 -5.60
N ARG A 580 -15.89 -7.07 -4.69
CA ARG A 580 -15.23 -5.88 -4.10
C ARG A 580 -13.90 -6.14 -3.37
N ASN A 581 -13.62 -7.41 -3.03
CA ASN A 581 -12.35 -7.86 -2.44
C ASN A 581 -11.31 -8.24 -3.49
N LEU A 582 -11.76 -8.40 -4.72
CA LEU A 582 -10.99 -8.84 -5.88
C LEU A 582 -10.62 -7.66 -6.77
N ALA A 583 -11.51 -6.65 -6.90
CA ALA A 583 -11.23 -5.35 -7.49
C ALA A 583 -11.69 -4.23 -6.56
N ASP A 584 -10.81 -3.25 -6.41
CA ASP A 584 -11.09 -1.98 -5.77
C ASP A 584 -12.07 -1.16 -6.63
N ASP A 585 -13.16 -0.66 -6.05
CA ASP A 585 -14.20 0.11 -6.76
C ASP A 585 -13.94 1.62 -6.79
N VAL A 586 -12.88 2.07 -6.13
CA VAL A 586 -12.37 3.43 -6.20
C VAL A 586 -11.10 3.40 -7.03
N TYR A 587 -10.90 4.42 -7.87
CA TYR A 587 -9.73 4.54 -8.72
C TYR A 587 -9.00 5.85 -8.44
N ASP A 588 -7.68 5.85 -8.58
CA ASP A 588 -6.84 7.04 -8.47
C ASP A 588 -6.16 7.34 -9.80
N GLY A 589 -6.54 8.46 -10.41
CA GLY A 589 -5.76 9.06 -11.49
C GLY A 589 -4.61 9.86 -10.92
N VAL A 590 -3.37 9.54 -11.28
CA VAL A 590 -2.18 10.18 -10.72
C VAL A 590 -1.40 10.84 -11.86
N PHE A 591 -1.51 12.17 -11.93
CA PHE A 591 -0.90 13.01 -12.95
C PHE A 591 0.36 13.65 -12.39
N ASN A 592 1.50 13.01 -12.61
CA ASN A 592 2.78 13.50 -12.13
C ASN A 592 3.41 14.45 -13.16
N LYS A 593 4.00 15.55 -12.69
CA LYS A 593 4.67 16.58 -13.50
C LYS A 593 3.80 17.15 -14.63
N PHE A 594 2.49 17.20 -14.42
CA PHE A 594 1.54 17.71 -15.41
C PHE A 594 1.94 19.12 -15.87
N THR A 595 2.13 19.29 -17.17
CA THR A 595 2.66 20.52 -17.78
C THR A 595 1.93 20.81 -19.08
N VAL A 596 1.54 22.07 -19.28
CA VAL A 596 0.94 22.58 -20.51
C VAL A 596 1.91 23.61 -21.12
N LEU A 597 2.29 23.39 -22.37
CA LEU A 597 3.17 24.22 -23.16
C LEU A 597 2.39 24.82 -24.34
N SER A 598 2.83 25.97 -24.84
CA SER A 598 2.42 26.41 -26.17
C SER A 598 2.89 25.42 -27.24
N ASN A 599 2.18 25.37 -28.36
CA ASN A 599 2.57 24.55 -29.50
C ASN A 599 2.63 25.39 -30.78
N THR A 600 3.53 26.37 -30.80
CA THR A 600 3.68 27.28 -31.95
C THR A 600 4.37 26.61 -33.15
N GLY A 601 4.99 25.45 -32.95
CA GLY A 601 5.79 24.73 -33.95
C GLY A 601 7.27 25.15 -33.94
N LYS A 602 7.72 25.81 -32.87
CA LYS A 602 9.14 26.10 -32.64
C LYS A 602 9.83 24.88 -32.04
N ALA A 603 11.16 24.95 -31.89
CA ALA A 603 11.87 23.97 -31.08
C ALA A 603 11.34 24.02 -29.64
N GLU A 604 11.24 22.87 -29.01
CA GLU A 604 10.60 22.70 -27.70
C GLU A 604 11.12 23.66 -26.62
N LYS A 605 12.44 23.88 -26.57
CA LYS A 605 13.09 24.80 -25.63
C LYS A 605 12.63 26.26 -25.75
N ASP A 606 12.03 26.60 -26.89
CA ASP A 606 11.55 27.93 -27.24
C ASP A 606 10.02 28.06 -27.09
N GLU A 607 9.33 26.96 -26.74
CA GLU A 607 7.90 26.98 -26.40
C GLU A 607 7.69 27.51 -24.97
N LYS A 608 6.62 28.27 -24.77
CA LYS A 608 6.29 28.89 -23.49
C LYS A 608 5.59 27.88 -22.59
N VAL A 609 6.02 27.77 -21.34
CA VAL A 609 5.27 27.06 -20.28
C VAL A 609 4.03 27.89 -19.92
N LEU A 610 2.85 27.34 -20.19
CA LEU A 610 1.56 27.96 -19.86
C LEU A 610 1.10 27.53 -18.46
N PHE A 611 1.39 26.29 -18.07
CA PHE A 611 1.13 25.76 -16.73
C PHE A 611 2.10 24.62 -16.40
N THR A 612 2.51 24.47 -15.14
CA THR A 612 3.25 23.28 -14.70
C THR A 612 3.05 22.99 -13.22
N MET A 613 2.86 21.70 -12.91
CA MET A 613 2.92 21.16 -11.55
C MET A 613 4.35 20.93 -11.06
N GLN A 614 5.36 21.06 -11.92
CA GLN A 614 6.75 20.86 -11.51
C GLN A 614 7.21 21.98 -10.59
N TYR A 615 8.10 21.67 -9.63
CA TYR A 615 8.72 22.70 -8.82
C TYR A 615 9.64 23.56 -9.69
N THR A 616 9.72 24.85 -9.38
CA THR A 616 10.60 25.79 -10.09
C THR A 616 11.47 26.56 -9.09
N GLY A 617 12.61 27.09 -9.53
CA GLY A 617 13.48 27.90 -8.69
C GLY A 617 14.08 27.13 -7.51
N LEU A 618 13.98 27.68 -6.30
CA LEU A 618 14.60 27.12 -5.09
C LEU A 618 13.96 25.80 -4.65
N GLU A 619 12.62 25.72 -4.70
CA GLU A 619 11.85 24.54 -4.30
C GLU A 619 12.26 23.30 -5.10
N TYR A 620 12.58 23.49 -6.39
CA TYR A 620 13.10 22.42 -7.25
C TYR A 620 14.38 21.82 -6.67
N TYR A 621 15.33 22.64 -6.23
CA TYR A 621 16.60 22.14 -5.67
C TYR A 621 16.39 21.45 -4.33
N GLU A 622 15.53 21.98 -3.47
CA GLU A 622 15.20 21.34 -2.17
C GLU A 622 14.55 19.97 -2.38
N GLN A 623 13.58 19.88 -3.28
CA GLN A 623 12.91 18.62 -3.57
C GLN A 623 13.86 17.59 -4.19
N ARG A 624 14.70 17.99 -5.15
CA ARG A 624 15.69 17.09 -5.77
C ARG A 624 16.74 16.62 -4.77
N ALA A 625 17.12 17.46 -3.80
CA ALA A 625 18.01 17.05 -2.72
C ALA A 625 17.36 15.98 -1.82
N LYS A 626 16.07 16.13 -1.47
CA LYS A 626 15.31 15.12 -0.72
C LYS A 626 15.21 13.81 -1.50
N GLU A 627 14.83 13.85 -2.77
CA GLU A 627 14.73 12.66 -3.63
C GLU A 627 16.08 11.95 -3.81
N LEU A 628 17.16 12.71 -3.97
CA LEU A 628 18.50 12.14 -4.06
C LEU A 628 18.90 11.45 -2.76
N TRP A 629 18.60 12.05 -1.61
CA TRP A 629 18.85 11.46 -0.30
C TRP A 629 18.07 10.14 -0.12
N GLU A 630 16.78 10.12 -0.46
CA GLU A 630 15.96 8.90 -0.43
C GLU A 630 16.52 7.82 -1.38
N THR A 631 16.97 8.22 -2.57
CA THR A 631 17.60 7.30 -3.53
C THR A 631 18.89 6.69 -2.98
N ILE A 632 19.72 7.50 -2.32
CA ILE A 632 20.96 7.04 -1.67
C ILE A 632 20.63 6.08 -0.53
N LEU A 633 19.67 6.42 0.33
CA LEU A 633 19.21 5.56 1.41
C LEU A 633 18.67 4.23 0.87
N LYS A 634 17.84 4.27 -0.18
CA LYS A 634 17.30 3.08 -0.85
C LYS A 634 18.42 2.18 -1.38
N TRP A 635 19.45 2.77 -2.00
CA TRP A 635 20.61 2.02 -2.46
C TRP A 635 21.30 1.31 -1.30
N PHE A 636 21.55 1.99 -0.18
CA PHE A 636 22.14 1.36 0.99
C PHE A 636 21.25 0.24 1.57
N LEU A 637 19.94 0.45 1.68
CA LEU A 637 19.01 -0.58 2.19
C LEU A 637 18.88 -1.81 1.26
N THR A 638 19.19 -1.66 -0.03
CA THR A 638 19.10 -2.76 -1.01
C THR A 638 20.39 -3.59 -1.06
N TYR A 639 21.55 -2.97 -0.78
CA TYR A 639 22.86 -3.56 -1.05
C TYR A 639 23.80 -3.68 0.17
N LEU A 640 23.46 -3.11 1.32
CA LEU A 640 24.06 -3.44 2.62
C LEU A 640 23.14 -4.39 3.38
#